data_AF-A0A851P0T0-F1
#
_entry.id   AF-A0A851P0T0-F1
#
_cell.length_a   1.000
_cell.length_b   1.000
_cell.length_c   1.000
_cell.angle_alpha   90.00
_cell.angle_beta   90.00
_cell.angle_gamma   90.00
#
_symmetry.space_group_name_H-M   'P 1'
#
loop_
_entity.id
_entity.type
_entity.pdbx_description
1 polymer ?
#
loop_
_entity_poly.entity_id
_entity_poly.type
_entity_poly.pdbx_seq_one_letter_code
_entity_poly.pdbx_strand_id
1 'polypeptide(L)'
;QFLVEEGDVGQDPAEASQRLLAALNPDVEVVLHPGELSEEFLAAFQVVVLTESPLEEQLRVGDICHARGIPFIVADAKGLAGQLFCDFGERFVVHDPAEGDPLSATVQHISQGNPGIVTCTGAESHGHSFSDGDLVTFSGVEGMEELNGCRPCRVRVLDAFRLQIGDTSTFSPYRGGGHISEVRLRQEHSYEPLRRALLEPRIRAGSTAELSRARSLHAAFRALHAFQREHGRLPRPRAPEDAERVLALAHGLGVPWGPLDESVVRAFASTSAGELCPVASFIGAVAAQEAMKAITGKFPPLDQWFYFDALECLEVDGVSTLTPEDCAPRGSRYDGQIAVFGAAFQEALGHQKFFVVGAGAIGCELLKNFAMMGLAAGPGGDITVTDMDTVAPSNLHRQFLFRAADVAKPKAEVAAAAVQRMNRDVRVTALQAQLCPGTEQQFGDAFFQQLDGVVSALDTLRARAYLESRCARCRTPLLDPGTEGARGSVLGMVPPLSAPLAPGVDPADGVFPVCTLRHFPYAIEHTLQWARDEFEGLFQLPAESVNRFVEALPTDPAQHKVLAVPERVRRSLRERPRCWGDCVRWARGLWQCRYHDAIAQLLHDVPPAHESSPGVPFWSGDRRCPHPLTFDPDNDTHVAYIEAAARLLAQTYRLPPSGDRPTRDILHSVALPAFVPRDGCYIPTANGMEEVEEVLAPGQLLELGQELAQWKEELGAGTALMDPILFEKDDDIHVDFIMAASNLRAENYGIPTADRLTSQRIAGRIVPAIVTTTAAVAALACLEVYKLLWSCQDLSRYRNSNLFLSECLLLRTQPLPAPTYRYRGKEWSCWDRLEVHAVGADGQAMTVHELLQWLQEEHGWTVSKLLHGSTLLYDREDNEETRAQQRAQRLWGGTEHGTEPRQLELQYVCAGDELEDTCPPLLCTLP
;
A
#
# COMPACT_ATOMS: atom_id res chain seq x y z
N GLN A 1 16.91 22.76 0.38
CA GLN A 1 17.56 21.54 0.92
C GLN A 1 17.06 21.25 2.33
N PHE A 2 16.57 20.04 2.62
CA PHE A 2 15.90 19.72 3.91
C PHE A 2 16.85 19.28 5.04
N LEU A 3 18.14 19.11 4.73
CA LEU A 3 19.21 18.79 5.68
C LEU A 3 20.10 20.01 6.01
N VAL A 4 19.67 21.21 5.66
CA VAL A 4 20.40 22.46 5.93
C VAL A 4 19.47 23.41 6.66
N GLU A 5 19.94 23.98 7.77
CA GLU A 5 19.18 24.91 8.59
C GLU A 5 19.52 26.37 8.23
N GLU A 6 18.66 27.32 8.60
CA GLU A 6 18.91 28.76 8.36
C GLU A 6 20.18 29.26 9.07
N GLY A 7 20.57 28.61 10.16
CA GLY A 7 21.82 28.91 10.87
C GLY A 7 23.08 28.50 10.10
N ASP A 8 22.95 27.68 9.06
CA ASP A 8 24.07 27.17 8.27
C ASP A 8 24.39 28.05 7.05
N VAL A 9 23.63 29.12 6.83
CA VAL A 9 23.86 30.03 5.69
C VAL A 9 25.29 30.59 5.73
N GLY A 10 26.04 30.32 4.66
CA GLY A 10 27.45 30.69 4.51
C GLY A 10 28.45 29.57 4.84
N GLN A 11 28.00 28.45 5.40
CA GLN A 11 28.80 27.22 5.52
C GLN A 11 28.80 26.44 4.20
N ASP A 12 29.77 25.53 4.04
CA ASP A 12 29.77 24.58 2.94
C ASP A 12 28.56 23.64 3.06
N PRO A 13 27.73 23.44 2.00
CA PRO A 13 26.55 22.59 2.08
C PRO A 13 26.83 21.14 2.46
N ALA A 14 28.00 20.61 2.11
CA ALA A 14 28.38 19.25 2.48
C ALA A 14 28.67 19.17 3.98
N GLU A 15 29.40 20.16 4.54
CA GLU A 15 29.62 20.27 5.99
C GLU A 15 28.30 20.41 6.77
N ALA A 16 27.41 21.29 6.31
CA ALA A 16 26.12 21.55 6.95
C ALA A 16 25.22 20.31 7.02
N SER A 17 25.23 19.49 5.95
CA SER A 17 24.33 18.33 5.84
C SER A 17 24.90 17.01 6.38
N GLN A 18 26.22 16.89 6.55
CA GLN A 18 26.90 15.64 6.91
C GLN A 18 26.29 14.96 8.14
N ARG A 19 26.13 15.72 9.23
CA ARG A 19 25.69 15.16 10.51
C ARG A 19 24.27 14.62 10.41
N LEU A 20 23.39 15.35 9.73
CA LEU A 20 21.99 14.96 9.59
C LEU A 20 21.83 13.78 8.63
N LEU A 21 22.66 13.70 7.58
CA LEU A 21 22.70 12.57 6.67
C LEU A 21 23.20 11.29 7.37
N ALA A 22 24.30 11.38 8.12
CA ALA A 22 24.86 10.27 8.91
C ALA A 22 23.84 9.73 9.95
N ALA A 23 23.01 10.61 10.49
CA ALA A 23 21.98 10.22 11.47
C ALA A 23 20.80 9.44 10.86
N LEU A 24 20.69 9.32 9.54
CA LEU A 24 19.65 8.51 8.88
C LEU A 24 19.90 7.02 9.06
N ASN A 25 21.16 6.58 8.98
CA ASN A 25 21.53 5.18 9.17
C ASN A 25 22.88 5.08 9.89
N PRO A 26 22.92 4.64 11.16
CA PRO A 26 24.16 4.53 11.94
C PRO A 26 25.13 3.48 11.40
N ASP A 27 24.67 2.57 10.53
CA ASP A 27 25.51 1.54 9.90
C ASP A 27 26.23 2.07 8.65
N VAL A 28 25.96 3.30 8.22
CA VAL A 28 26.56 3.93 7.03
C VAL A 28 27.44 5.10 7.44
N GLU A 29 28.73 5.00 7.15
CA GLU A 29 29.67 6.10 7.35
C GLU A 29 29.49 7.16 6.25
N VAL A 30 29.35 8.42 6.65
CA VAL A 30 29.25 9.57 5.73
C VAL A 30 30.50 10.45 5.89
N VAL A 31 31.32 10.49 4.85
CA VAL A 31 32.60 11.21 4.84
C VAL A 31 32.56 12.37 3.85
N LEU A 32 33.15 13.50 4.23
CA LEU A 32 33.28 14.68 3.39
C LEU A 32 34.62 14.71 2.69
N HIS A 33 34.64 15.20 1.45
CA HIS A 33 35.85 15.45 0.69
C HIS A 33 35.83 16.87 0.10
N PRO A 34 36.58 17.82 0.68
CA PRO A 34 36.66 19.20 0.18
C PRO A 34 37.70 19.35 -0.95
N GLY A 35 38.39 18.27 -1.33
CA GLY A 35 39.48 18.29 -2.30
C GLY A 35 39.04 18.11 -3.74
N GLU A 36 40.01 18.09 -4.64
CA GLU A 36 39.77 17.78 -6.06
C GLU A 36 39.27 16.33 -6.23
N LEU A 37 38.37 16.13 -7.19
CA LEU A 37 37.93 14.81 -7.64
C LEU A 37 39.01 14.19 -8.56
N SER A 38 40.14 13.80 -7.97
CA SER A 38 41.26 13.17 -8.69
C SER A 38 40.91 11.74 -9.11
N GLU A 39 41.66 11.20 -10.08
CA GLU A 39 41.46 9.81 -10.52
C GLU A 39 41.70 8.81 -9.38
N GLU A 40 42.72 9.04 -8.54
CA GLU A 40 43.02 8.19 -7.39
C GLU A 40 41.90 8.20 -6.35
N PHE A 41 41.26 9.36 -6.14
CA PHE A 41 40.12 9.48 -5.23
C PHE A 41 38.91 8.72 -5.79
N LEU A 42 38.57 8.94 -7.06
CA LEU A 42 37.42 8.28 -7.71
C LEU A 42 37.58 6.76 -7.73
N ALA A 43 38.81 6.26 -7.92
CA ALA A 43 39.10 4.83 -7.93
C ALA A 43 38.83 4.09 -6.60
N ALA A 44 38.59 4.81 -5.50
CA ALA A 44 38.20 4.22 -4.22
C ALA A 44 36.72 3.83 -4.15
N PHE A 45 35.88 4.32 -5.06
CA PHE A 45 34.43 4.13 -5.04
C PHE A 45 33.95 3.09 -6.04
N GLN A 46 32.85 2.41 -5.70
CA GLN A 46 32.21 1.43 -6.59
C GLN A 46 31.14 2.07 -7.48
N VAL A 47 30.62 3.24 -7.10
CA VAL A 47 29.65 4.02 -7.89
C VAL A 47 29.96 5.49 -7.67
N VAL A 48 29.89 6.29 -8.73
CA VAL A 48 30.03 7.75 -8.67
C VAL A 48 28.75 8.39 -9.18
N VAL A 49 28.09 9.18 -8.33
CA VAL A 49 26.92 9.99 -8.69
C VAL A 49 27.35 11.45 -8.70
N LEU A 50 27.15 12.13 -9.83
CA LEU A 50 27.52 13.53 -10.01
C LEU A 50 26.25 14.35 -10.24
N THR A 51 26.10 15.44 -9.47
CA THR A 51 24.93 16.33 -9.52
C THR A 51 25.40 17.77 -9.60
N GLU A 52 24.65 18.64 -10.29
CA GLU A 52 24.83 20.09 -10.28
C GLU A 52 26.25 20.54 -10.70
N SER A 53 26.90 19.78 -11.59
CA SER A 53 28.27 20.04 -12.07
C SER A 53 28.30 20.58 -13.50
N PRO A 54 29.32 21.38 -13.87
CA PRO A 54 29.52 21.79 -15.26
C PRO A 54 29.78 20.60 -16.19
N LEU A 55 29.36 20.71 -17.45
CA LEU A 55 29.53 19.65 -18.44
C LEU A 55 31.00 19.22 -18.60
N GLU A 56 31.95 20.17 -18.54
CA GLU A 56 33.38 19.85 -18.61
C GLU A 56 33.84 18.90 -17.49
N GLU A 57 33.30 19.05 -16.28
CA GLU A 57 33.59 18.17 -15.16
C GLU A 57 32.87 16.82 -15.31
N GLN A 58 31.60 16.81 -15.73
CA GLN A 58 30.87 15.58 -16.04
C GLN A 58 31.62 14.72 -17.05
N LEU A 59 32.13 15.34 -18.12
CA LEU A 59 32.92 14.67 -19.15
C LEU A 59 34.23 14.11 -18.59
N ARG A 60 34.97 14.89 -17.79
CA ARG A 60 36.24 14.47 -17.19
C ARG A 60 36.05 13.28 -16.25
N VAL A 61 35.09 13.38 -15.32
CA VAL A 61 34.80 12.32 -14.35
C VAL A 61 34.24 11.09 -15.06
N GLY A 62 33.33 11.27 -16.02
CA GLY A 62 32.78 10.17 -16.81
C GLY A 62 33.83 9.39 -17.60
N ASP A 63 34.79 10.07 -18.24
CA ASP A 63 35.91 9.41 -18.94
C ASP A 63 36.74 8.54 -17.99
N ILE A 64 37.04 9.06 -16.79
CA ILE A 64 37.80 8.32 -15.76
C ILE A 64 37.03 7.09 -15.29
N CYS A 65 35.75 7.27 -14.92
CA CYS A 65 34.91 6.20 -14.41
C CYS A 65 34.74 5.08 -15.45
N HIS A 66 34.43 5.43 -16.70
CA HIS A 66 34.27 4.46 -17.79
C HIS A 66 35.55 3.65 -18.01
N ALA A 67 36.71 4.32 -18.09
CA ALA A 67 38.00 3.66 -18.30
C ALA A 67 38.40 2.71 -17.15
N ARG A 68 37.91 2.98 -15.94
CA ARG A 68 38.17 2.17 -14.74
C ARG A 68 37.07 1.13 -14.47
N GLY A 69 35.99 1.11 -15.24
CA GLY A 69 34.84 0.23 -15.01
C GLY A 69 34.04 0.59 -13.75
N ILE A 70 34.02 1.86 -13.37
CA ILE A 70 33.24 2.38 -12.24
C ILE A 70 31.88 2.87 -12.78
N PRO A 71 30.76 2.29 -12.34
CA PRO A 71 29.44 2.84 -12.64
C PRO A 71 29.32 4.33 -12.34
N PHE A 72 28.92 5.09 -13.36
CA PHE A 72 28.83 6.53 -13.33
C PHE A 72 27.40 6.99 -13.61
N ILE A 73 26.88 7.89 -12.77
CA ILE A 73 25.54 8.44 -12.87
C ILE A 73 25.63 9.97 -12.85
N VAL A 74 24.92 10.64 -13.76
CA VAL A 74 24.70 12.10 -13.71
C VAL A 74 23.23 12.36 -13.46
N ALA A 75 22.91 13.23 -12.51
CA ALA A 75 21.53 13.60 -12.17
C ALA A 75 21.43 15.12 -11.92
N ASP A 76 20.62 15.81 -12.73
CA ASP A 76 20.40 17.26 -12.57
C ASP A 76 18.91 17.59 -12.58
N ALA A 77 18.51 18.55 -11.75
CA ALA A 77 17.15 19.09 -11.70
C ALA A 77 17.20 20.61 -11.89
N LYS A 78 16.56 21.11 -12.97
CA LYS A 78 16.55 22.52 -13.36
C LYS A 78 15.12 23.00 -13.54
N GLY A 79 14.63 23.79 -12.59
CA GLY A 79 13.24 24.24 -12.57
C GLY A 79 12.25 23.08 -12.59
N LEU A 80 11.46 23.01 -13.66
CA LEU A 80 10.46 21.97 -13.88
C LEU A 80 10.96 20.77 -14.70
N ALA A 81 12.25 20.70 -15.01
CA ALA A 81 12.82 19.59 -15.78
C ALA A 81 13.97 18.91 -15.03
N GLY A 82 14.24 17.67 -15.40
CA GLY A 82 15.37 16.92 -14.89
C GLY A 82 15.95 15.97 -15.94
N GLN A 83 17.21 15.62 -15.75
CA GLN A 83 17.92 14.64 -16.55
C GLN A 83 18.62 13.63 -15.66
N LEU A 84 18.71 12.40 -16.16
CA LEU A 84 19.50 11.32 -15.58
C LEU A 84 20.29 10.64 -16.70
N PHE A 85 21.56 10.33 -16.45
CA PHE A 85 22.42 9.54 -17.32
C PHE A 85 23.08 8.41 -16.53
N CYS A 86 23.21 7.24 -17.13
CA CYS A 86 23.91 6.08 -16.57
C CYS A 86 24.93 5.51 -17.56
N ASP A 87 26.14 5.27 -17.07
CA ASP A 87 27.22 4.56 -17.76
C ASP A 87 27.84 3.53 -16.81
N PHE A 88 27.47 2.26 -16.99
CA PHE A 88 27.93 1.16 -16.13
C PHE A 88 29.08 0.37 -16.79
N GLY A 89 29.76 0.98 -17.78
CA GLY A 89 30.91 0.44 -18.48
C GLY A 89 30.56 -0.53 -19.61
N GLU A 90 31.61 -1.08 -20.24
CA GLU A 90 31.49 -1.98 -21.40
C GLU A 90 30.87 -3.34 -21.05
N ARG A 91 30.85 -3.71 -19.77
CA ARG A 91 30.37 -5.02 -19.32
C ARG A 91 29.77 -4.96 -17.92
N PHE A 92 28.44 -4.92 -17.86
CA PHE A 92 27.67 -5.01 -16.63
C PHE A 92 26.79 -6.27 -16.61
N VAL A 93 26.76 -6.98 -15.48
CA VAL A 93 25.98 -8.23 -15.35
C VAL A 93 24.79 -8.02 -14.43
N VAL A 94 23.59 -8.23 -14.96
CA VAL A 94 22.35 -8.25 -14.19
C VAL A 94 22.06 -9.70 -13.80
N HIS A 95 22.04 -9.96 -12.50
CA HIS A 95 21.80 -11.29 -11.93
C HIS A 95 20.31 -11.65 -11.89
N ASP A 96 19.45 -10.67 -11.63
CA ASP A 96 18.01 -10.86 -11.55
C ASP A 96 17.30 -9.67 -12.21
N PRO A 97 16.83 -9.81 -13.46
CA PRO A 97 16.27 -8.70 -14.22
C PRO A 97 14.79 -8.42 -13.87
N ALA A 98 14.10 -9.35 -13.22
CA ALA A 98 12.65 -9.28 -13.05
C ALA A 98 12.24 -8.91 -11.61
N GLU A 99 11.03 -8.37 -11.50
CA GLU A 99 10.38 -8.09 -10.23
C GLU A 99 9.73 -9.36 -9.65
N GLY A 100 9.53 -9.36 -8.33
CA GLY A 100 8.88 -10.46 -7.61
C GLY A 100 9.72 -11.74 -7.54
N ASP A 101 9.15 -12.74 -6.87
CA ASP A 101 9.72 -14.08 -6.76
C ASP A 101 9.57 -14.83 -8.11
N PRO A 102 10.50 -15.75 -8.47
CA PRO A 102 10.35 -16.58 -9.67
C PRO A 102 9.01 -17.32 -9.69
N LEU A 103 8.36 -17.40 -10.85
CA LEU A 103 7.08 -18.11 -10.97
C LEU A 103 7.26 -19.58 -10.56
N SER A 104 6.29 -20.13 -9.84
CA SER A 104 6.29 -21.53 -9.42
C SER A 104 4.87 -22.10 -9.47
N ALA A 105 4.76 -23.36 -9.87
CA ALA A 105 3.49 -24.08 -9.88
C ALA A 105 3.68 -25.53 -9.40
N THR A 106 2.62 -26.11 -8.87
CA THR A 106 2.59 -27.52 -8.45
C THR A 106 2.23 -28.39 -9.65
N VAL A 107 3.01 -29.42 -9.90
CA VAL A 107 2.77 -30.39 -10.97
C VAL A 107 1.65 -31.34 -10.55
N GLN A 108 0.65 -31.48 -11.40
CA GLN A 108 -0.44 -32.44 -11.24
C GLN A 108 -0.18 -33.70 -12.06
N HIS A 109 0.35 -33.55 -13.27
CA HIS A 109 0.64 -34.66 -14.17
C HIS A 109 1.69 -34.29 -15.21
N ILE A 110 2.50 -35.27 -15.65
CA ILE A 110 3.43 -35.13 -16.78
C ILE A 110 3.24 -36.30 -17.75
N SER A 111 2.95 -36.00 -19.03
CA SER A 111 2.83 -37.03 -20.06
C SER A 111 4.20 -37.51 -20.54
N GLN A 112 4.27 -38.78 -20.94
CA GLN A 112 5.39 -39.32 -21.73
C GLN A 112 5.09 -39.09 -23.22
N GLY A 113 5.82 -38.17 -23.85
CA GLY A 113 5.61 -37.84 -25.25
C GLY A 113 6.65 -36.88 -25.82
N ASN A 114 6.56 -36.64 -27.12
CA ASN A 114 7.32 -35.61 -27.80
C ASN A 114 6.36 -34.71 -28.60
N PRO A 115 5.99 -33.54 -28.06
CA PRO A 115 6.46 -32.96 -26.79
C PRO A 115 5.80 -33.58 -25.54
N GLY A 116 6.47 -33.47 -24.40
CA GLY A 116 5.86 -33.74 -23.09
C GLY A 116 4.87 -32.63 -22.71
N ILE A 117 3.81 -32.97 -21.99
CA ILE A 117 2.79 -32.04 -21.50
C ILE A 117 2.76 -32.10 -19.98
N VAL A 118 2.98 -30.96 -19.35
CA VAL A 118 2.87 -30.76 -17.91
C VAL A 118 1.52 -30.11 -17.62
N THR A 119 0.72 -30.77 -16.81
CA THR A 119 -0.45 -30.15 -16.19
C THR A 119 -0.04 -29.67 -14.81
N CYS A 120 -0.22 -28.38 -14.53
CA CYS A 120 0.19 -27.76 -13.28
C CYS A 120 -0.78 -26.69 -12.83
N THR A 121 -0.77 -26.41 -11.53
CA THR A 121 -1.64 -25.43 -10.87
C THR A 121 -0.76 -24.44 -10.13
N GLY A 122 -0.99 -23.15 -10.35
CA GLY A 122 -0.30 -22.07 -9.63
C GLY A 122 -0.83 -21.90 -8.20
N ALA A 123 -0.45 -20.79 -7.57
CA ALA A 123 -1.00 -20.40 -6.27
C ALA A 123 -2.53 -20.24 -6.32
N GLU A 124 -3.21 -20.50 -5.20
CA GLU A 124 -4.67 -20.33 -5.06
C GLU A 124 -5.51 -21.10 -6.09
N SER A 125 -5.01 -22.25 -6.56
CA SER A 125 -5.66 -23.04 -7.61
C SER A 125 -5.87 -22.29 -8.94
N HIS A 126 -5.18 -21.16 -9.15
CA HIS A 126 -5.13 -20.47 -10.43
C HIS A 126 -4.23 -21.19 -11.43
N GLY A 127 -4.25 -20.73 -12.68
CA GLY A 127 -3.35 -21.21 -13.71
C GLY A 127 -1.87 -21.01 -13.35
N HIS A 128 -0.97 -21.57 -14.15
CA HIS A 128 0.46 -21.61 -13.88
C HIS A 128 1.20 -20.27 -14.07
N SER A 129 0.55 -19.26 -14.66
CA SER A 129 1.07 -17.89 -14.91
C SER A 129 2.34 -17.75 -15.77
N PHE A 130 3.02 -18.84 -16.15
CA PHE A 130 4.10 -18.81 -17.15
C PHE A 130 3.64 -18.31 -18.52
N SER A 131 4.58 -17.75 -19.27
CA SER A 131 4.46 -17.26 -20.64
C SER A 131 5.24 -18.11 -21.64
N ASP A 132 4.90 -17.98 -22.93
CA ASP A 132 5.61 -18.66 -24.01
C ASP A 132 7.09 -18.29 -24.03
N GLY A 133 7.96 -19.31 -23.93
CA GLY A 133 9.40 -19.14 -24.00
C GLY A 133 10.09 -19.01 -22.64
N ASP A 134 9.34 -18.96 -21.53
CA ASP A 134 9.91 -19.00 -20.18
C ASP A 134 10.77 -20.25 -19.99
N LEU A 135 11.84 -20.08 -19.22
CA LEU A 135 12.74 -21.18 -18.86
C LEU A 135 12.34 -21.72 -17.50
N VAL A 136 12.27 -23.04 -17.38
CA VAL A 136 11.84 -23.71 -16.14
C VAL A 136 12.76 -24.85 -15.76
N THR A 137 12.72 -25.22 -14.48
CA THR A 137 13.29 -26.46 -13.95
C THR A 137 12.26 -27.16 -13.06
N PHE A 138 12.52 -28.42 -12.70
CA PHE A 138 11.62 -29.23 -11.88
C PHE A 138 12.30 -29.72 -10.60
N SER A 139 11.50 -29.95 -9.56
CA SER A 139 11.93 -30.57 -8.31
C SER A 139 10.81 -31.40 -7.69
N GLY A 140 11.15 -32.45 -6.94
CA GLY A 140 10.15 -33.28 -6.23
C GLY A 140 9.21 -34.10 -7.12
N VAL A 141 9.51 -34.28 -8.41
CA VAL A 141 8.74 -35.11 -9.34
C VAL A 141 9.02 -36.58 -9.04
N GLU A 142 8.00 -37.35 -8.68
CA GLU A 142 8.10 -38.77 -8.37
C GLU A 142 7.78 -39.62 -9.61
N GLY A 143 8.57 -40.67 -9.85
CA GLY A 143 8.40 -41.57 -10.99
C GLY A 143 8.95 -41.07 -12.32
N MET A 144 9.21 -39.77 -12.46
CA MET A 144 9.88 -39.15 -13.62
C MET A 144 11.06 -38.28 -13.14
N GLU A 145 11.98 -38.91 -12.40
CA GLU A 145 13.08 -38.25 -11.67
C GLU A 145 14.10 -37.57 -12.60
N GLU A 146 14.14 -37.93 -13.87
CA GLU A 146 15.02 -37.34 -14.89
C GLU A 146 14.76 -35.84 -15.09
N LEU A 147 13.56 -35.36 -14.72
CA LEU A 147 13.21 -33.94 -14.73
C LEU A 147 13.76 -33.17 -13.51
N ASN A 148 13.99 -33.84 -12.38
CA ASN A 148 14.40 -33.15 -11.16
C ASN A 148 15.81 -32.56 -11.32
N GLY A 149 15.92 -31.24 -11.16
CA GLY A 149 17.18 -30.51 -11.36
C GLY A 149 17.65 -30.49 -12.81
N CYS A 150 16.75 -30.69 -13.78
CA CYS A 150 17.12 -30.68 -15.20
C CYS A 150 17.67 -29.30 -15.61
N ARG A 151 18.44 -29.29 -16.71
CA ARG A 151 18.84 -28.03 -17.35
C ARG A 151 17.59 -27.22 -17.71
N PRO A 152 17.63 -25.88 -17.60
CA PRO A 152 16.46 -25.06 -17.87
C PRO A 152 15.91 -25.35 -19.27
N CYS A 153 14.63 -25.71 -19.35
CA CYS A 153 13.95 -26.01 -20.61
C CYS A 153 12.90 -24.93 -20.90
N ARG A 154 12.69 -24.64 -22.20
CA ARG A 154 11.68 -23.66 -22.62
C ARG A 154 10.30 -24.29 -22.57
N VAL A 155 9.34 -23.56 -22.02
CA VAL A 155 7.93 -23.95 -22.05
C VAL A 155 7.19 -23.26 -23.19
N ARG A 156 6.12 -23.90 -23.65
CA ARG A 156 5.09 -23.27 -24.47
C ARG A 156 3.73 -23.46 -23.79
N VAL A 157 3.00 -22.37 -23.64
CA VAL A 157 1.69 -22.34 -22.99
C VAL A 157 0.65 -22.92 -23.94
N LEU A 158 -0.11 -23.89 -23.45
CA LEU A 158 -1.24 -24.47 -24.17
C LEU A 158 -2.56 -23.83 -23.72
N ASP A 159 -2.72 -23.67 -22.41
CA ASP A 159 -3.82 -22.98 -21.74
C ASP A 159 -3.39 -22.61 -20.31
N ALA A 160 -4.31 -22.15 -19.46
CA ALA A 160 -3.99 -21.72 -18.10
C ALA A 160 -3.35 -22.80 -17.21
N PHE A 161 -3.52 -24.09 -17.50
CA PHE A 161 -3.08 -25.19 -16.63
C PHE A 161 -2.10 -26.14 -17.31
N ARG A 162 -1.84 -25.98 -18.61
CA ARG A 162 -1.03 -26.92 -19.38
C ARG A 162 0.11 -26.24 -20.12
N LEU A 163 1.30 -26.79 -19.92
CA LEU A 163 2.54 -26.39 -20.55
C LEU A 163 3.09 -27.54 -21.41
N GLN A 164 3.62 -27.19 -22.56
CA GLN A 164 4.41 -28.06 -23.40
C GLN A 164 5.89 -27.91 -23.02
N ILE A 165 6.56 -29.04 -22.80
CA ILE A 165 8.02 -29.13 -22.55
C ILE A 165 8.71 -29.96 -23.65
N GLY A 166 10.01 -30.22 -23.45
CA GLY A 166 10.81 -31.07 -24.34
C GLY A 166 10.32 -32.53 -24.43
N ASP A 167 11.12 -33.38 -25.08
CA ASP A 167 10.83 -34.80 -25.24
C ASP A 167 10.94 -35.56 -23.90
N THR A 168 9.83 -36.13 -23.43
CA THR A 168 9.75 -36.98 -22.24
C THR A 168 9.48 -38.45 -22.59
N SER A 169 9.49 -38.82 -23.87
CA SER A 169 9.13 -40.18 -24.33
C SER A 169 10.06 -41.28 -23.80
N THR A 170 11.29 -40.92 -23.45
CA THR A 170 12.31 -41.85 -22.92
C THR A 170 12.39 -41.86 -21.39
N PHE A 171 11.63 -40.99 -20.70
CA PHE A 171 11.67 -40.87 -19.25
C PHE A 171 10.78 -41.92 -18.58
N SER A 172 10.99 -42.12 -17.29
CA SER A 172 10.15 -42.98 -16.47
C SER A 172 8.72 -42.41 -16.31
N PRO A 173 7.67 -43.25 -16.16
CA PRO A 173 6.30 -42.76 -16.03
C PRO A 173 6.08 -41.96 -14.74
N TYR A 174 5.51 -40.77 -14.87
CA TYR A 174 5.12 -39.93 -13.74
C TYR A 174 4.22 -40.68 -12.75
N ARG A 175 4.50 -40.55 -11.45
CA ARG A 175 3.73 -41.17 -10.36
C ARG A 175 3.04 -40.17 -9.45
N GLY A 176 3.63 -38.99 -9.25
CA GLY A 176 3.07 -37.99 -8.35
C GLY A 176 4.05 -36.86 -8.04
N GLY A 177 3.57 -35.86 -7.31
CA GLY A 177 4.38 -34.75 -6.80
C GLY A 177 4.98 -33.85 -7.87
N GLY A 178 5.80 -32.91 -7.42
CA GLY A 178 6.60 -32.07 -8.29
C GLY A 178 6.24 -30.60 -8.26
N HIS A 179 7.26 -29.77 -8.43
CA HIS A 179 7.16 -28.34 -8.64
C HIS A 179 7.89 -27.97 -9.91
N ILE A 180 7.28 -27.08 -10.68
CA ILE A 180 7.91 -26.41 -11.82
C ILE A 180 8.23 -24.97 -11.40
N SER A 181 9.45 -24.53 -11.63
CA SER A 181 9.91 -23.21 -11.20
C SER A 181 10.63 -22.48 -12.32
N GLU A 182 10.36 -21.20 -12.47
CA GLU A 182 11.01 -20.29 -13.42
C GLU A 182 12.51 -20.19 -13.13
N VAL A 183 13.31 -20.18 -14.20
CA VAL A 183 14.75 -19.93 -14.16
C VAL A 183 15.04 -18.63 -14.88
N ARG A 184 15.39 -17.61 -14.11
CA ARG A 184 15.80 -16.30 -14.63
C ARG A 184 17.27 -16.34 -15.02
N LEU A 185 17.57 -16.03 -16.28
CA LEU A 185 18.93 -15.98 -16.78
C LEU A 185 19.59 -14.63 -16.51
N ARG A 186 20.88 -14.67 -16.18
CA ARG A 186 21.73 -13.47 -16.13
C ARG A 186 21.75 -12.74 -17.48
N GLN A 187 21.73 -11.42 -17.45
CA GLN A 187 21.84 -10.56 -18.63
C GLN A 187 23.15 -9.79 -18.59
N GLU A 188 23.80 -9.63 -19.75
CA GLU A 188 25.01 -8.83 -19.89
C GLU A 188 24.70 -7.59 -20.73
N HIS A 189 25.08 -6.42 -20.24
CA HIS A 189 24.79 -5.10 -20.81
C HIS A 189 26.08 -4.32 -21.04
N SER A 190 26.07 -3.41 -22.02
CA SER A 190 27.21 -2.55 -22.39
C SER A 190 26.73 -1.12 -22.62
N TYR A 191 27.43 -0.18 -21.99
CA TYR A 191 27.11 1.24 -22.00
C TYR A 191 28.18 2.02 -22.77
N GLU A 192 27.81 3.18 -23.31
CA GLU A 192 28.73 4.07 -24.02
C GLU A 192 29.21 5.17 -23.06
N PRO A 193 30.46 5.64 -23.19
CA PRO A 193 30.94 6.75 -22.38
C PRO A 193 30.15 8.02 -22.67
N LEU A 194 30.00 8.87 -21.64
CA LEU A 194 29.19 10.10 -21.69
C LEU A 194 29.46 10.95 -22.95
N ARG A 195 30.72 11.10 -23.37
CA ARG A 195 31.10 11.86 -24.58
C ARG A 195 30.37 11.38 -25.83
N ARG A 196 30.28 10.07 -26.00
CA ARG A 196 29.60 9.48 -27.15
C ARG A 196 28.09 9.50 -26.96
N ALA A 197 27.62 9.16 -25.75
CA ALA A 197 26.21 9.19 -25.41
C ALA A 197 25.58 10.59 -25.50
N LEU A 198 26.36 11.68 -25.45
CA LEU A 198 25.89 13.05 -25.71
C LEU A 198 25.66 13.35 -27.21
N LEU A 199 26.37 12.66 -28.09
CA LEU A 199 26.26 12.82 -29.54
C LEU A 199 25.26 11.84 -30.15
N GLU A 200 25.19 10.64 -29.57
CA GLU A 200 24.34 9.51 -29.96
C GLU A 200 23.49 9.01 -28.77
N PRO A 201 22.67 9.84 -28.07
CA PRO A 201 21.89 9.42 -26.91
C PRO A 201 20.90 8.28 -27.16
N ARG A 202 20.99 7.24 -26.32
CA ARG A 202 19.91 6.25 -26.13
C ARG A 202 18.98 6.77 -25.03
N ILE A 203 17.79 7.23 -25.42
CA ILE A 203 16.83 7.88 -24.51
C ILE A 203 15.68 6.91 -24.21
N ARG A 204 15.44 6.67 -22.92
CA ARG A 204 14.27 5.92 -22.43
C ARG A 204 13.03 6.82 -22.43
N ALA A 205 11.99 6.37 -23.13
CA ALA A 205 10.68 7.05 -23.20
C ALA A 205 9.56 6.01 -23.39
N GLY A 206 8.36 6.30 -22.88
CA GLY A 206 7.19 5.40 -22.97
C GLY A 206 6.47 5.46 -24.33
N SER A 207 6.68 6.52 -25.10
CA SER A 207 6.00 6.76 -26.38
C SER A 207 6.85 7.60 -27.34
N THR A 208 6.48 7.62 -28.63
CA THR A 208 7.14 8.44 -29.65
C THR A 208 7.02 9.94 -29.37
N ALA A 209 5.90 10.38 -28.80
CA ALA A 209 5.69 11.77 -28.41
C ALA A 209 6.63 12.18 -27.27
N GLU A 210 6.72 11.35 -26.23
CA GLU A 210 7.67 11.56 -25.12
C GLU A 210 9.11 11.51 -25.58
N LEU A 211 9.47 10.62 -26.53
CA LEU A 211 10.81 10.58 -27.10
C LEU A 211 11.17 11.88 -27.82
N SER A 212 10.22 12.47 -28.56
CA SER A 212 10.42 13.74 -29.26
C SER A 212 10.60 14.90 -28.27
N ARG A 213 9.82 14.89 -27.19
CA ARG A 213 9.94 15.85 -26.09
C ARG A 213 11.28 15.70 -25.34
N ALA A 214 11.69 14.47 -25.03
CA ALA A 214 12.96 14.17 -24.38
C ALA A 214 14.17 14.56 -25.23
N ARG A 215 14.11 14.41 -26.56
CA ARG A 215 15.13 14.93 -27.48
C ARG A 215 15.25 16.45 -27.42
N SER A 216 14.14 17.15 -27.27
CA SER A 216 14.13 18.60 -27.10
C SER A 216 14.76 19.01 -25.77
N LEU A 217 14.47 18.28 -24.68
CA LEU A 217 15.11 18.49 -23.38
C LEU A 217 16.60 18.16 -23.42
N HIS A 218 17.03 17.08 -24.08
CA HIS A 218 18.44 16.75 -24.28
C HIS A 218 19.20 17.91 -24.93
N ALA A 219 18.64 18.49 -25.99
CA ALA A 219 19.21 19.68 -26.62
C ALA A 219 19.19 20.90 -25.69
N ALA A 220 18.12 21.09 -24.91
CA ALA A 220 17.97 22.21 -23.99
C ALA A 220 18.98 22.18 -22.83
N PHE A 221 19.22 21.03 -22.19
CA PHE A 221 20.24 20.87 -21.15
C PHE A 221 21.65 21.12 -21.69
N ARG A 222 21.96 20.62 -22.89
CA ARG A 222 23.25 20.92 -23.55
C ARG A 222 23.39 22.40 -23.87
N ALA A 223 22.32 23.04 -24.33
CA ALA A 223 22.29 24.48 -24.58
C ALA A 223 22.41 25.29 -23.29
N LEU A 224 21.89 24.79 -22.16
CA LEU A 224 22.03 25.42 -20.85
C LEU A 224 23.50 25.46 -20.40
N HIS A 225 24.23 24.37 -20.54
CA HIS A 225 25.68 24.36 -20.27
C HIS A 225 26.43 25.33 -21.19
N ALA A 226 26.09 25.37 -22.47
CA ALA A 226 26.68 26.32 -23.41
C ALA A 226 26.39 27.78 -23.01
N PHE A 227 25.14 28.07 -22.61
CA PHE A 227 24.73 29.39 -22.13
C PHE A 227 25.51 29.78 -20.87
N GLN A 228 25.61 28.87 -19.90
CA GLN A 228 26.33 29.11 -18.65
C GLN A 228 27.81 29.37 -18.90
N ARG A 229 28.43 28.68 -19.85
CA ARG A 229 29.80 28.94 -20.27
C ARG A 229 29.97 30.31 -20.95
N GLU A 230 29.01 30.73 -21.78
CA GLU A 230 29.05 32.04 -22.45
C GLU A 230 28.82 33.22 -21.50
N HIS A 231 27.92 33.06 -20.52
CA HIS A 231 27.44 34.16 -19.68
C HIS A 231 27.90 34.11 -18.23
N GLY A 232 28.47 33.00 -17.75
CA GLY A 232 28.86 32.80 -16.35
C GLY A 232 27.68 32.68 -15.37
N ARG A 233 26.46 32.47 -15.89
CA ARG A 233 25.22 32.36 -15.10
C ARG A 233 24.18 31.53 -15.84
N LEU A 234 23.15 31.08 -15.13
CA LEU A 234 21.96 30.49 -15.74
C LEU A 234 21.08 31.58 -16.40
N PRO A 235 20.18 31.21 -17.33
CA PRO A 235 19.16 32.12 -17.88
C PRO A 235 18.33 32.77 -16.76
N ARG A 236 18.04 34.07 -16.89
CA ARG A 236 17.20 34.76 -15.91
C ARG A 236 15.75 34.24 -16.01
N PRO A 237 15.05 34.07 -14.87
CA PRO A 237 13.64 33.70 -14.85
C PRO A 237 12.79 34.58 -15.78
N ARG A 238 11.96 33.95 -16.61
CA ARG A 238 11.03 34.61 -17.54
C ARG A 238 11.63 35.65 -18.49
N ALA A 239 12.95 35.69 -18.68
CA ALA A 239 13.60 36.67 -19.56
C ALA A 239 13.57 36.19 -21.04
N PRO A 240 12.82 36.86 -21.94
CA PRO A 240 12.66 36.39 -23.32
C PRO A 240 13.99 36.33 -24.08
N GLU A 241 14.87 37.31 -23.87
CA GLU A 241 16.18 37.38 -24.53
C GLU A 241 17.07 36.18 -24.18
N ASP A 242 17.11 35.80 -22.91
CA ASP A 242 17.90 34.65 -22.45
C ASP A 242 17.29 33.35 -22.98
N ALA A 243 15.96 33.23 -23.01
CA ALA A 243 15.26 32.06 -23.54
C ALA A 243 15.50 31.88 -25.05
N GLU A 244 15.43 32.95 -25.84
CA GLU A 244 15.78 32.93 -27.26
C GLU A 244 17.26 32.60 -27.48
N ARG A 245 18.16 33.05 -26.58
CA ARG A 245 19.57 32.67 -26.67
C ARG A 245 19.78 31.17 -26.44
N VAL A 246 19.12 30.59 -25.44
CA VAL A 246 19.16 29.13 -25.20
C VAL A 246 18.61 28.36 -26.40
N LEU A 247 17.50 28.81 -26.99
CA LEU A 247 16.94 28.20 -28.19
C LEU A 247 17.91 28.26 -29.38
N ALA A 248 18.54 29.42 -29.62
CA ALA A 248 19.54 29.57 -30.66
C ALA A 248 20.75 28.64 -30.46
N LEU A 249 21.20 28.48 -29.21
CA LEU A 249 22.25 27.52 -28.85
C LEU A 249 21.81 26.07 -29.10
N ALA A 250 20.57 25.72 -28.74
CA ALA A 250 20.01 24.38 -28.99
C ALA A 250 19.97 24.03 -30.49
N HIS A 251 19.57 24.97 -31.36
CA HIS A 251 19.65 24.80 -32.81
C HIS A 251 21.10 24.66 -33.31
N GLY A 252 22.02 25.45 -32.75
CA GLY A 252 23.44 25.45 -33.13
C GLY A 252 24.19 24.15 -32.80
N LEU A 253 23.68 23.35 -31.85
CA LEU A 253 24.30 22.08 -31.44
C LEU A 253 24.13 20.94 -32.47
N GLY A 254 23.29 21.14 -33.49
CA GLY A 254 23.03 20.15 -34.55
C GLY A 254 22.24 18.96 -34.05
N VAL A 255 20.99 18.80 -34.52
CA VAL A 255 20.09 17.74 -34.04
C VAL A 255 19.82 16.74 -35.18
N PRO A 256 20.56 15.62 -35.28
CA PRO A 256 20.25 14.55 -36.25
C PRO A 256 18.90 13.83 -36.03
N TRP A 257 18.07 14.27 -35.08
CA TRP A 257 16.98 13.49 -34.45
C TRP A 257 15.58 14.02 -34.76
N GLY A 258 15.46 15.03 -35.62
CA GLY A 258 14.20 15.70 -35.94
C GLY A 258 14.11 17.15 -35.40
N PRO A 259 12.99 17.83 -35.65
CA PRO A 259 12.78 19.21 -35.21
C PRO A 259 12.66 19.30 -33.69
N LEU A 260 13.16 20.41 -33.13
CA LEU A 260 12.99 20.74 -31.71
C LEU A 260 11.58 21.27 -31.46
N ASP A 261 10.99 20.88 -30.32
CA ASP A 261 9.86 21.60 -29.77
C ASP A 261 10.39 22.88 -29.12
N GLU A 262 10.38 23.98 -29.88
CA GLU A 262 10.90 25.26 -29.41
C GLU A 262 10.14 25.79 -28.17
N SER A 263 8.86 25.42 -28.01
CA SER A 263 8.07 25.83 -26.85
C SER A 263 8.60 25.21 -25.56
N VAL A 264 8.98 23.92 -25.63
CA VAL A 264 9.61 23.19 -24.52
C VAL A 264 10.97 23.81 -24.17
N VAL A 265 11.79 24.14 -25.18
CA VAL A 265 13.12 24.73 -24.95
C VAL A 265 13.01 26.12 -24.29
N ARG A 266 12.08 26.97 -24.75
CA ARG A 266 11.83 28.30 -24.16
C ARG A 266 11.29 28.19 -22.73
N ALA A 267 10.34 27.28 -22.49
CA ALA A 267 9.75 27.07 -21.18
C ALA A 267 10.80 26.53 -20.17
N PHE A 268 11.63 25.59 -20.61
CA PHE A 268 12.78 25.11 -19.85
C PHE A 268 13.74 26.25 -19.50
N ALA A 269 14.19 27.03 -20.49
CA ALA A 269 15.11 28.14 -20.25
C ALA A 269 14.54 29.14 -19.22
N SER A 270 13.25 29.47 -19.36
CA SER A 270 12.53 30.41 -18.49
C SER A 270 12.44 29.98 -17.02
N THR A 271 12.63 28.69 -16.72
CA THR A 271 12.51 28.11 -15.38
C THR A 271 13.80 27.49 -14.86
N SER A 272 14.83 27.35 -15.71
CA SER A 272 16.06 26.61 -15.43
C SER A 272 16.91 27.14 -14.25
N ALA A 273 16.72 28.41 -13.87
CA ALA A 273 17.34 28.99 -12.67
C ALA A 273 16.58 28.68 -11.37
N GLY A 274 15.41 28.06 -11.46
CA GLY A 274 14.63 27.64 -10.30
C GLY A 274 15.06 26.30 -9.73
N GLU A 275 14.74 26.10 -8.47
CA GLU A 275 15.00 24.86 -7.72
C GLU A 275 13.70 24.44 -7.04
N LEU A 276 13.19 23.27 -7.45
CA LEU A 276 11.93 22.73 -6.93
C LEU A 276 12.19 21.43 -6.21
N CYS A 277 11.83 21.37 -4.92
CA CYS A 277 12.00 20.17 -4.11
C CYS A 277 11.33 18.93 -4.72
N PRO A 278 10.10 19.00 -5.26
CA PRO A 278 9.48 17.85 -5.92
C PRO A 278 10.30 17.32 -7.11
N VAL A 279 10.83 18.18 -7.98
CA VAL A 279 11.61 17.74 -9.15
C VAL A 279 12.93 17.12 -8.72
N ALA A 280 13.64 17.76 -7.77
CA ALA A 280 14.87 17.22 -7.19
C ALA A 280 14.61 15.88 -6.47
N SER A 281 13.50 15.75 -5.76
CA SER A 281 13.10 14.53 -5.06
C SER A 281 12.79 13.40 -6.05
N PHE A 282 12.12 13.68 -7.17
CA PHE A 282 11.85 12.69 -8.20
C PHE A 282 13.14 12.21 -8.88
N ILE A 283 13.98 13.14 -9.37
CA ILE A 283 15.24 12.78 -10.03
C ILE A 283 16.20 12.08 -9.06
N GLY A 284 16.30 12.57 -7.83
CA GLY A 284 17.11 11.95 -6.78
C GLY A 284 16.65 10.53 -6.44
N ALA A 285 15.34 10.28 -6.43
CA ALA A 285 14.78 8.95 -6.23
C ALA A 285 15.15 7.97 -7.36
N VAL A 286 15.05 8.41 -8.63
CA VAL A 286 15.45 7.58 -9.78
C VAL A 286 16.96 7.33 -9.75
N ALA A 287 17.78 8.37 -9.50
CA ALA A 287 19.24 8.24 -9.39
C ALA A 287 19.67 7.29 -8.27
N ALA A 288 19.04 7.38 -7.10
CA ALA A 288 19.28 6.48 -5.98
C ALA A 288 18.91 5.03 -6.33
N GLN A 289 17.82 4.82 -7.07
CA GLN A 289 17.50 3.48 -7.57
C GLN A 289 18.58 2.96 -8.52
N GLU A 290 19.04 3.76 -9.49
CA GLU A 290 20.08 3.34 -10.43
C GLU A 290 21.40 3.03 -9.71
N ALA A 291 21.76 3.78 -8.66
CA ALA A 291 22.90 3.47 -7.80
C ALA A 291 22.74 2.11 -7.09
N MET A 292 21.53 1.78 -6.62
CA MET A 292 21.24 0.46 -6.05
C MET A 292 21.37 -0.66 -7.08
N LYS A 293 20.95 -0.43 -8.33
CA LYS A 293 21.14 -1.41 -9.42
C LYS A 293 22.62 -1.63 -9.69
N ALA A 294 23.41 -0.56 -9.73
CA ALA A 294 24.86 -0.63 -9.96
C ALA A 294 25.60 -1.51 -8.94
N ILE A 295 25.26 -1.41 -7.64
CA ILE A 295 25.95 -2.18 -6.58
C ILE A 295 25.40 -3.60 -6.39
N THR A 296 24.17 -3.89 -6.83
CA THR A 296 23.52 -5.19 -6.58
C THR A 296 23.44 -6.11 -7.80
N GLY A 297 23.47 -5.54 -9.02
CA GLY A 297 23.14 -6.28 -10.24
C GLY A 297 21.67 -6.75 -10.28
N LYS A 298 20.78 -6.17 -9.46
CA LYS A 298 19.33 -6.38 -9.49
C LYS A 298 18.69 -5.34 -10.41
N PHE A 299 17.80 -5.80 -11.28
CA PHE A 299 17.13 -5.04 -12.34
C PHE A 299 18.07 -4.53 -13.45
N PRO A 300 17.56 -4.38 -14.69
CA PRO A 300 18.32 -3.72 -15.75
C PRO A 300 18.51 -2.22 -15.43
N PRO A 301 19.74 -1.71 -15.51
CA PRO A 301 19.99 -0.27 -15.41
C PRO A 301 19.43 0.49 -16.61
N LEU A 302 19.22 1.80 -16.41
CA LEU A 302 18.88 2.74 -17.47
C LEU A 302 19.94 2.71 -18.61
N ASP A 303 19.51 2.43 -19.83
CA ASP A 303 20.33 2.53 -21.07
C ASP A 303 19.82 3.69 -21.93
N GLN A 304 20.29 4.93 -21.81
CA GLN A 304 21.33 5.48 -20.92
C GLN A 304 20.87 6.82 -20.34
N TRP A 305 20.00 7.52 -21.06
CA TRP A 305 19.42 8.81 -20.69
C TRP A 305 17.94 8.68 -20.35
N PHE A 306 17.53 9.41 -19.32
CA PHE A 306 16.15 9.64 -18.96
C PHE A 306 15.92 11.14 -18.76
N TYR A 307 14.86 11.66 -19.36
CA TYR A 307 14.46 13.06 -19.24
C TYR A 307 13.07 13.15 -18.67
N PHE A 308 12.89 14.08 -17.74
CA PHE A 308 11.62 14.36 -17.10
C PHE A 308 11.32 15.85 -17.20
N ASP A 309 10.04 16.18 -17.35
CA ASP A 309 9.57 17.54 -17.13
C ASP A 309 8.14 17.57 -16.61
N ALA A 310 7.82 18.62 -15.87
CA ALA A 310 6.48 18.93 -15.38
C ALA A 310 6.06 20.32 -15.83
N LEU A 311 6.36 20.69 -17.08
CA LEU A 311 6.08 22.03 -17.63
C LEU A 311 4.58 22.38 -17.62
N GLU A 312 3.70 21.40 -17.51
CA GLU A 312 2.27 21.59 -17.27
C GLU A 312 1.94 22.32 -15.95
N CYS A 313 2.89 22.41 -15.00
CA CYS A 313 2.75 23.17 -13.76
C CYS A 313 2.91 24.68 -13.96
N LEU A 314 3.41 25.12 -15.12
CA LEU A 314 3.52 26.54 -15.43
C LEU A 314 2.14 27.22 -15.47
N GLU A 315 2.16 28.54 -15.46
CA GLU A 315 0.96 29.38 -15.48
C GLU A 315 -0.08 28.92 -16.51
N VAL A 316 -1.34 29.14 -16.15
CA VAL A 316 -2.51 28.77 -16.93
C VAL A 316 -3.09 30.05 -17.53
N ASP A 317 -3.38 30.03 -18.82
CA ASP A 317 -3.97 31.17 -19.53
C ASP A 317 -5.24 31.64 -18.81
N GLY A 318 -5.32 32.94 -18.54
CA GLY A 318 -6.47 33.56 -17.86
C GLY A 318 -6.40 33.58 -16.33
N VAL A 319 -5.39 32.95 -15.70
CA VAL A 319 -5.20 32.98 -14.23
C VAL A 319 -4.13 34.00 -13.82
N SER A 320 -2.95 33.97 -14.45
CA SER A 320 -1.86 34.93 -14.21
C SER A 320 -0.95 35.05 -15.43
N THR A 321 -0.22 36.17 -15.54
CA THR A 321 0.88 36.33 -16.50
C THR A 321 2.12 36.79 -15.74
N LEU A 322 3.10 35.92 -15.60
CA LEU A 322 4.32 36.12 -14.82
C LEU A 322 5.36 36.94 -15.61
N THR A 323 5.91 37.96 -14.94
CA THR A 323 7.01 38.78 -15.46
C THR A 323 8.34 38.41 -14.78
N PRO A 324 9.50 38.84 -15.33
CA PRO A 324 10.78 38.69 -14.64
C PRO A 324 10.82 39.28 -13.23
N GLU A 325 10.07 40.35 -12.96
CA GLU A 325 10.00 40.99 -11.64
C GLU A 325 9.21 40.14 -10.63
N ASP A 326 8.15 39.45 -11.07
CA ASP A 326 7.38 38.55 -10.21
C ASP A 326 8.23 37.37 -9.73
N CYS A 327 9.16 36.92 -10.58
CA CYS A 327 10.09 35.82 -10.35
C CYS A 327 11.45 36.27 -9.77
N ALA A 328 11.62 37.55 -9.44
CA ALA A 328 12.87 38.05 -8.86
C ALA A 328 13.09 37.52 -7.43
N PRO A 329 14.34 37.20 -7.03
CA PRO A 329 14.66 36.76 -5.68
C PRO A 329 14.19 37.77 -4.62
N ARG A 330 13.69 37.27 -3.48
CA ARG A 330 13.21 38.07 -2.35
C ARG A 330 14.10 37.94 -1.12
N GLY A 331 15.22 37.21 -1.21
CA GLY A 331 16.04 36.89 -0.04
C GLY A 331 15.34 35.89 0.88
N SER A 332 14.48 35.05 0.30
CA SER A 332 13.69 34.06 1.00
C SER A 332 14.24 32.66 0.72
N ARG A 333 14.01 31.73 1.65
CA ARG A 333 14.28 30.30 1.43
C ARG A 333 13.54 29.70 0.23
N TYR A 334 12.49 30.38 -0.26
CA TYR A 334 11.69 29.96 -1.40
C TYR A 334 12.13 30.60 -2.73
N ASP A 335 13.27 31.32 -2.78
CA ASP A 335 13.71 32.02 -4.00
C ASP A 335 13.84 31.09 -5.22
N GLY A 336 14.26 29.83 -5.02
CA GLY A 336 14.30 28.81 -6.07
C GLY A 336 12.92 28.46 -6.65
N GLN A 337 11.87 28.50 -5.84
CA GLN A 337 10.48 28.24 -6.26
C GLN A 337 9.82 29.50 -6.84
N ILE A 338 10.12 30.68 -6.27
CA ILE A 338 9.70 32.00 -6.78
C ILE A 338 10.22 32.22 -8.20
N ALA A 339 11.45 31.77 -8.50
CA ALA A 339 12.01 31.82 -9.85
C ALA A 339 11.18 31.06 -10.91
N VAL A 340 10.29 30.13 -10.51
CA VAL A 340 9.42 29.38 -11.43
C VAL A 340 8.00 29.95 -11.44
N PHE A 341 7.41 30.14 -10.25
CA PHE A 341 5.98 30.43 -10.10
C PHE A 341 5.67 31.87 -9.67
N GLY A 342 6.68 32.65 -9.27
CA GLY A 342 6.52 34.03 -8.80
C GLY A 342 6.15 34.14 -7.31
N ALA A 343 6.38 35.34 -6.75
CA ALA A 343 6.21 35.59 -5.32
C ALA A 343 4.74 35.48 -4.86
N ALA A 344 3.79 35.93 -5.69
CA ALA A 344 2.36 35.86 -5.36
C ALA A 344 1.86 34.40 -5.24
N PHE A 345 2.35 33.51 -6.11
CA PHE A 345 2.03 32.09 -6.02
C PHE A 345 2.59 31.47 -4.73
N GLN A 346 3.83 31.83 -4.37
CA GLN A 346 4.45 31.37 -3.11
C GLN A 346 3.64 31.81 -1.88
N GLU A 347 3.15 33.05 -1.88
CA GLU A 347 2.30 33.56 -0.81
C GLU A 347 0.96 32.79 -0.73
N ALA A 348 0.31 32.57 -1.88
CA ALA A 348 -0.94 31.80 -1.95
C ALA A 348 -0.77 30.36 -1.45
N LEU A 349 0.37 29.73 -1.75
CA LEU A 349 0.73 28.39 -1.26
C LEU A 349 0.83 28.35 0.28
N GLY A 350 1.30 29.44 0.88
CA GLY A 350 1.38 29.59 2.34
C GLY A 350 0.01 29.62 3.03
N HIS A 351 -1.06 30.02 2.34
CA HIS A 351 -2.41 30.12 2.92
C HIS A 351 -3.24 28.84 2.82
N GLN A 352 -2.71 27.79 2.18
CA GLN A 352 -3.46 26.57 1.91
C GLN A 352 -3.70 25.72 3.17
N LYS A 353 -4.83 25.01 3.18
CA LYS A 353 -5.24 24.03 4.19
C LYS A 353 -5.29 22.64 3.58
N PHE A 354 -4.35 21.79 3.96
CA PHE A 354 -4.22 20.44 3.43
C PHE A 354 -4.40 19.39 4.51
N PHE A 355 -5.02 18.28 4.16
CA PHE A 355 -5.14 17.11 5.02
C PHE A 355 -4.32 15.95 4.47
N VAL A 356 -3.42 15.42 5.29
CA VAL A 356 -2.59 14.25 4.99
C VAL A 356 -3.06 13.07 5.83
N VAL A 357 -3.50 12.00 5.17
CA VAL A 357 -4.02 10.80 5.86
C VAL A 357 -2.97 9.71 5.84
N GLY A 358 -2.26 9.56 6.95
CA GLY A 358 -1.11 8.67 7.11
C GLY A 358 0.21 9.43 7.25
N ALA A 359 1.04 9.03 8.21
CA ALA A 359 2.38 9.51 8.49
C ALA A 359 3.43 8.39 8.30
N GLY A 360 3.10 7.39 7.47
CA GLY A 360 4.00 6.33 7.04
C GLY A 360 5.06 6.80 6.03
N ALA A 361 5.54 5.90 5.17
CA ALA A 361 6.64 6.19 4.23
C ALA A 361 6.29 7.35 3.29
N ILE A 362 5.15 7.27 2.60
CA ILE A 362 4.66 8.31 1.71
C ILE A 362 4.39 9.61 2.49
N GLY A 363 3.77 9.51 3.67
CA GLY A 363 3.46 10.65 4.53
C GLY A 363 4.71 11.45 4.92
N CYS A 364 5.81 10.77 5.29
CA CYS A 364 7.09 11.40 5.59
C CYS A 364 7.65 12.18 4.39
N GLU A 365 7.63 11.59 3.18
CA GLU A 365 8.11 12.23 1.96
C GLU A 365 7.23 13.42 1.53
N LEU A 366 5.91 13.29 1.62
CA LEU A 366 4.96 14.38 1.37
C LEU A 366 5.21 15.55 2.31
N LEU A 367 5.31 15.28 3.61
CA LEU A 367 5.53 16.29 4.63
C LEU A 367 6.86 17.03 4.45
N LYS A 368 7.96 16.34 4.07
CA LYS A 368 9.21 16.99 3.69
C LYS A 368 9.05 17.86 2.45
N ASN A 369 8.36 17.37 1.42
CA ASN A 369 8.13 18.19 0.23
C ASN A 369 7.30 19.43 0.56
N PHE A 370 6.21 19.30 1.33
CA PHE A 370 5.40 20.42 1.80
C PHE A 370 6.19 21.42 2.64
N ALA A 371 7.09 20.93 3.51
CA ALA A 371 8.00 21.77 4.27
C ALA A 371 8.88 22.62 3.34
N MET A 372 9.48 22.01 2.33
CA MET A 372 10.37 22.69 1.38
C MET A 372 9.61 23.60 0.40
N MET A 373 8.39 23.22 0.03
CA MET A 373 7.50 24.03 -0.81
C MET A 373 6.99 25.28 -0.10
N GLY A 374 6.89 25.26 1.24
CA GLY A 374 6.25 26.32 2.02
C GLY A 374 4.71 26.23 1.99
N LEU A 375 4.16 25.03 1.80
CA LEU A 375 2.73 24.79 1.93
C LEU A 375 2.30 25.06 3.37
N ALA A 376 1.25 25.85 3.56
CA ALA A 376 0.77 26.25 4.89
C ALA A 376 1.79 27.03 5.74
N ALA A 377 2.78 27.68 5.11
CA ALA A 377 3.77 28.51 5.78
C ALA A 377 3.29 29.95 6.08
N GLY A 378 2.09 30.31 5.63
CA GLY A 378 1.52 31.65 5.75
C GLY A 378 0.34 31.71 6.73
N PRO A 379 -0.16 32.92 7.04
CA PRO A 379 -1.30 33.11 7.93
C PRO A 379 -2.54 32.33 7.48
N GLY A 380 -3.14 31.56 8.39
CA GLY A 380 -4.37 30.82 8.12
C GLY A 380 -4.20 29.49 7.37
N GLY A 381 -3.01 29.20 6.85
CA GLY A 381 -2.66 27.89 6.35
C GLY A 381 -2.50 26.86 7.47
N ASP A 382 -2.77 25.59 7.17
CA ASP A 382 -2.57 24.46 8.08
C ASP A 382 -2.37 23.15 7.32
N ILE A 383 -1.41 22.33 7.73
CA ILE A 383 -1.34 20.93 7.34
C ILE A 383 -1.86 20.10 8.51
N THR A 384 -3.05 19.52 8.38
CA THR A 384 -3.50 18.52 9.33
C THR A 384 -2.97 17.15 8.89
N VAL A 385 -2.29 16.43 9.78
CA VAL A 385 -1.83 15.04 9.55
C VAL A 385 -2.47 14.11 10.58
N THR A 386 -3.03 12.99 10.13
CA THR A 386 -3.56 11.96 11.06
C THR A 386 -2.92 10.60 10.80
N ASP A 387 -2.49 9.92 11.86
CA ASP A 387 -1.99 8.54 11.83
C ASP A 387 -2.15 7.94 13.23
N MET A 388 -2.81 6.79 13.32
CA MET A 388 -3.08 6.10 14.59
C MET A 388 -1.91 5.24 15.08
N ASP A 389 -0.90 5.01 14.24
CA ASP A 389 0.22 4.15 14.55
C ASP A 389 1.30 4.87 15.38
N THR A 390 2.13 4.05 16.03
CA THR A 390 3.38 4.47 16.63
C THR A 390 4.57 4.06 15.76
N VAL A 391 5.71 4.73 15.95
CA VAL A 391 6.95 4.42 15.22
C VAL A 391 7.48 3.05 15.64
N ALA A 392 7.66 2.14 14.67
CA ALA A 392 8.29 0.85 14.86
C ALA A 392 9.74 0.83 14.33
N PRO A 393 10.65 -0.04 14.82
CA PRO A 393 12.00 -0.16 14.29
C PRO A 393 12.04 -0.48 12.79
N SER A 394 11.11 -1.33 12.33
CA SER A 394 10.94 -1.71 10.92
C SER A 394 10.62 -0.51 10.02
N ASN A 395 10.20 0.63 10.56
CA ASN A 395 9.81 1.80 9.79
C ASN A 395 11.02 2.66 9.37
N LEU A 396 12.11 2.63 10.13
CA LEU A 396 13.20 3.61 10.04
C LEU A 396 13.93 3.60 8.69
N HIS A 397 13.95 2.48 7.96
CA HIS A 397 14.61 2.39 6.65
C HIS A 397 13.90 3.16 5.53
N ARG A 398 12.64 3.56 5.72
CA ARG A 398 11.83 4.27 4.70
C ARG A 398 11.02 5.45 5.22
N GLN A 399 10.97 5.65 6.54
CA GLN A 399 10.29 6.76 7.20
C GLN A 399 11.33 7.68 7.84
N PHE A 400 12.10 8.36 6.98
CA PHE A 400 13.32 9.07 7.35
C PHE A 400 13.11 10.29 8.27
N LEU A 401 11.86 10.69 8.57
CA LEU A 401 11.57 11.70 9.59
C LEU A 401 11.78 11.16 11.01
N PHE A 402 11.81 9.83 11.18
CA PHE A 402 11.90 9.17 12.47
C PHE A 402 13.33 8.75 12.79
N ARG A 403 13.65 8.64 14.08
CA ARG A 403 14.94 8.12 14.57
C ARG A 403 14.69 6.95 15.52
N ALA A 404 15.74 6.20 15.84
CA ALA A 404 15.67 5.12 16.83
C ALA A 404 15.13 5.59 18.19
N ALA A 405 15.40 6.85 18.57
CA ALA A 405 14.88 7.46 19.80
C ALA A 405 13.37 7.80 19.76
N ASP A 406 12.71 7.63 18.62
CA ASP A 406 11.29 7.91 18.43
C ASP A 406 10.41 6.65 18.44
N VAL A 407 11.01 5.47 18.54
CA VAL A 407 10.27 4.20 18.63
C VAL A 407 9.24 4.25 19.77
N ALA A 408 8.05 3.73 19.50
CA ALA A 408 6.86 3.75 20.35
C ALA A 408 6.18 5.13 20.54
N LYS A 409 6.67 6.22 19.93
CA LYS A 409 5.96 7.50 19.90
C LYS A 409 4.95 7.55 18.74
N PRO A 410 3.88 8.37 18.82
CA PRO A 410 2.91 8.53 17.74
C PRO A 410 3.56 9.09 16.46
N LYS A 411 3.32 8.43 15.30
CA LYS A 411 3.96 8.83 14.04
C LYS A 411 3.63 10.26 13.64
N ALA A 412 2.35 10.64 13.71
CA ALA A 412 1.88 11.97 13.32
C ALA A 412 2.58 13.10 14.10
N GLU A 413 2.77 12.93 15.41
CA GLU A 413 3.41 13.92 16.28
C GLU A 413 4.91 14.06 15.96
N VAL A 414 5.61 12.93 15.82
CA VAL A 414 7.04 12.93 15.49
C VAL A 414 7.28 13.54 14.10
N ALA A 415 6.42 13.21 13.13
CA ALA A 415 6.50 13.74 11.78
C ALA A 415 6.27 15.26 11.75
N ALA A 416 5.24 15.75 12.45
CA ALA A 416 4.97 17.19 12.59
C ALA A 416 6.14 17.93 13.23
N ALA A 417 6.72 17.37 14.30
CA ALA A 417 7.91 17.94 14.94
C ALA A 417 9.14 17.97 14.02
N ALA A 418 9.30 16.96 13.15
CA ALA A 418 10.38 16.92 12.16
C ALA A 418 10.21 17.99 11.09
N VAL A 419 9.00 18.17 10.56
CA VAL A 419 8.66 19.24 9.61
C VAL A 419 8.96 20.62 10.18
N GLN A 420 8.54 20.87 11.43
CA GLN A 420 8.79 22.13 12.13
C GLN A 420 10.29 22.45 12.29
N ARG A 421 11.15 21.42 12.40
CA ARG A 421 12.61 21.62 12.40
C ARG A 421 13.14 22.00 11.03
N MET A 422 12.60 21.39 9.97
CA MET A 422 12.99 21.70 8.59
C MET A 422 12.53 23.09 8.17
N ASN A 423 11.32 23.48 8.56
CA ASN A 423 10.74 24.79 8.25
C ASN A 423 9.79 25.24 9.37
N ARG A 424 10.19 26.27 10.12
CA ARG A 424 9.45 26.78 11.29
C ARG A 424 8.17 27.53 10.93
N ASP A 425 8.06 27.99 9.69
CA ASP A 425 6.88 28.75 9.24
C ASP A 425 5.70 27.83 8.93
N VAL A 426 5.98 26.57 8.56
CA VAL A 426 4.97 25.60 8.15
C VAL A 426 4.18 25.13 9.35
N ARG A 427 2.87 25.36 9.34
CA ARG A 427 1.98 24.91 10.42
C ARG A 427 1.54 23.46 10.19
N VAL A 428 1.73 22.62 11.21
CA VAL A 428 1.30 21.21 11.17
C VAL A 428 0.50 20.86 12.42
N THR A 429 -0.73 20.38 12.24
CA THR A 429 -1.61 19.86 13.28
C THR A 429 -1.59 18.33 13.24
N ALA A 430 -1.01 17.70 14.27
CA ALA A 430 -0.92 16.24 14.36
C ALA A 430 -2.10 15.64 15.13
N LEU A 431 -2.71 14.61 14.56
CA LEU A 431 -3.83 13.85 15.12
C LEU A 431 -3.50 12.35 15.14
N GLN A 432 -4.05 11.62 16.10
CA GLN A 432 -3.83 10.17 16.26
C GLN A 432 -5.09 9.34 15.92
N ALA A 433 -6.09 9.97 15.31
CA ALA A 433 -7.37 9.33 15.05
C ALA A 433 -7.33 8.55 13.74
N GLN A 434 -7.80 7.30 13.77
CA GLN A 434 -7.99 6.50 12.57
C GLN A 434 -9.13 7.10 11.74
N LEU A 435 -8.93 7.31 10.44
CA LEU A 435 -9.99 7.78 9.57
C LEU A 435 -10.99 6.65 9.29
N CYS A 436 -12.13 6.68 9.97
CA CYS A 436 -13.21 5.70 9.80
C CYS A 436 -14.58 6.30 10.20
N PRO A 437 -15.71 5.62 9.91
CA PRO A 437 -17.05 6.09 10.29
C PRO A 437 -17.21 6.42 11.78
N GLY A 438 -16.45 5.75 12.66
CA GLY A 438 -16.47 6.01 14.10
C GLY A 438 -15.84 7.36 14.52
N THR A 439 -15.13 8.04 13.62
CA THR A 439 -14.38 9.29 13.89
C THR A 439 -14.94 10.51 13.17
N GLU A 440 -16.13 10.40 12.58
CA GLU A 440 -16.76 11.51 11.82
C GLU A 440 -17.13 12.72 12.68
N GLN A 441 -17.17 12.57 14.00
CA GLN A 441 -17.28 13.70 14.93
C GLN A 441 -16.06 14.64 14.82
N GLN A 442 -14.90 14.10 14.47
CA GLN A 442 -13.66 14.83 14.24
C GLN A 442 -13.46 15.14 12.75
N PHE A 443 -13.72 14.16 11.88
CA PHE A 443 -13.52 14.25 10.43
C PHE A 443 -14.85 14.32 9.67
N GLY A 444 -15.73 15.22 10.10
CA GLY A 444 -17.05 15.43 9.49
C GLY A 444 -17.02 16.25 8.20
N ASP A 445 -18.16 16.43 7.55
CA ASP A 445 -18.25 17.16 6.26
C ASP A 445 -17.72 18.59 6.37
N ALA A 446 -18.00 19.26 7.50
CA ALA A 446 -17.50 20.60 7.77
C ALA A 446 -15.96 20.67 7.83
N PHE A 447 -15.30 19.58 8.25
CA PHE A 447 -13.84 19.51 8.25
C PHE A 447 -13.28 19.37 6.83
N PHE A 448 -13.92 18.57 5.96
CA PHE A 448 -13.45 18.40 4.58
C PHE A 448 -13.76 19.61 3.68
N GLN A 449 -14.89 20.28 3.90
CA GLN A 449 -15.33 21.44 3.11
C GLN A 449 -14.45 22.69 3.29
N GLN A 450 -13.66 22.76 4.37
CA GLN A 450 -12.72 23.86 4.61
C GLN A 450 -11.30 23.60 4.07
N LEU A 451 -11.05 22.43 3.48
CA LEU A 451 -9.74 22.04 2.95
C LEU A 451 -9.63 22.45 1.48
N ASP A 452 -8.42 22.87 1.09
CA ASP A 452 -8.07 23.16 -0.31
C ASP A 452 -7.65 21.88 -1.05
N GLY A 453 -7.22 20.85 -0.30
CA GLY A 453 -6.88 19.55 -0.87
C GLY A 453 -6.58 18.48 0.19
N VAL A 454 -6.64 17.23 -0.25
CA VAL A 454 -6.33 16.05 0.55
C VAL A 454 -5.28 15.22 -0.18
N VAL A 455 -4.32 14.69 0.57
CA VAL A 455 -3.36 13.72 0.03
C VAL A 455 -3.36 12.46 0.90
N SER A 456 -3.62 11.33 0.25
CA SER A 456 -3.57 10.00 0.88
C SER A 456 -2.12 9.55 1.07
N ALA A 457 -1.85 8.92 2.20
CA ALA A 457 -0.63 8.19 2.50
C ALA A 457 -0.98 6.84 3.18
N LEU A 458 -2.03 6.21 2.67
CA LEU A 458 -2.67 5.00 3.21
C LEU A 458 -2.12 3.72 2.59
N ASP A 459 -2.12 2.63 3.35
CA ASP A 459 -1.62 1.32 2.98
C ASP A 459 -2.72 0.26 2.77
N THR A 460 -4.00 0.61 2.96
CA THR A 460 -5.14 -0.29 2.74
C THR A 460 -6.14 0.27 1.73
N LEU A 461 -6.67 -0.59 0.86
CA LEU A 461 -7.69 -0.21 -0.13
C LEU A 461 -8.98 0.28 0.55
N ARG A 462 -9.36 -0.34 1.67
CA ARG A 462 -10.54 0.07 2.46
C ARG A 462 -10.45 1.50 2.98
N ALA A 463 -9.31 1.89 3.55
CA ALA A 463 -9.13 3.25 4.04
C ALA A 463 -9.11 4.26 2.88
N ARG A 464 -8.48 3.90 1.75
CA ARG A 464 -8.47 4.73 0.53
C ARG A 464 -9.88 4.95 -0.01
N ALA A 465 -10.69 3.89 -0.11
CA ALA A 465 -12.08 3.98 -0.54
C ALA A 465 -12.93 4.85 0.39
N TYR A 466 -12.74 4.73 1.71
CA TYR A 466 -13.43 5.60 2.65
C TYR A 466 -13.03 7.06 2.49
N LEU A 467 -11.73 7.36 2.41
CA LEU A 467 -11.24 8.73 2.19
C LEU A 467 -11.77 9.32 0.88
N GLU A 468 -11.71 8.56 -0.21
CA GLU A 468 -12.25 8.96 -1.51
C GLU A 468 -13.74 9.29 -1.43
N SER A 469 -14.53 8.44 -0.76
CA SER A 469 -15.97 8.72 -0.56
C SER A 469 -16.22 10.03 0.19
N ARG A 470 -15.38 10.38 1.19
CA ARG A 470 -15.47 11.65 1.93
C ARG A 470 -15.11 12.84 1.04
N CYS A 471 -14.00 12.75 0.31
CA CYS A 471 -13.57 13.78 -0.62
C CYS A 471 -14.60 13.99 -1.74
N ALA A 472 -15.17 12.91 -2.28
CA ALA A 472 -16.18 12.98 -3.33
C ALA A 472 -17.46 13.65 -2.84
N ARG A 473 -17.96 13.22 -1.67
CA ARG A 473 -19.10 13.83 -0.99
C ARG A 473 -18.86 15.32 -0.70
N CYS A 474 -17.67 15.70 -0.26
CA CYS A 474 -17.37 17.10 0.09
C CYS A 474 -16.88 17.94 -1.10
N ARG A 475 -16.74 17.35 -2.29
CA ARG A 475 -16.10 17.95 -3.48
C ARG A 475 -14.70 18.52 -3.19
N THR A 476 -13.95 17.83 -2.33
CA THR A 476 -12.58 18.19 -1.98
C THR A 476 -11.59 17.47 -2.91
N PRO A 477 -10.62 18.15 -3.53
CA PRO A 477 -9.60 17.49 -4.34
C PRO A 477 -8.82 16.43 -3.55
N LEU A 478 -8.53 15.30 -4.18
CA LEU A 478 -7.78 14.19 -3.59
C LEU A 478 -6.64 13.75 -4.51
N LEU A 479 -5.43 13.64 -3.95
CA LEU A 479 -4.29 13.00 -4.58
C LEU A 479 -3.99 11.70 -3.84
N ASP A 480 -3.92 10.58 -4.57
CA ASP A 480 -3.71 9.24 -4.03
C ASP A 480 -2.45 8.59 -4.59
N PRO A 481 -1.27 8.87 -4.00
CA PRO A 481 -0.04 8.13 -4.28
C PRO A 481 -0.07 6.72 -3.66
N GLY A 482 0.54 5.74 -4.34
CA GLY A 482 0.68 4.36 -3.87
C GLY A 482 2.00 3.73 -4.31
N THR A 483 2.47 2.72 -3.57
CA THR A 483 3.74 2.02 -3.85
C THR A 483 3.64 0.52 -3.58
N GLU A 484 4.31 -0.27 -4.41
CA GLU A 484 4.56 -1.70 -4.22
C GLU A 484 5.95 -2.04 -4.79
N GLY A 485 6.93 -2.22 -3.91
CA GLY A 485 8.32 -2.43 -4.30
C GLY A 485 8.85 -1.30 -5.19
N ALA A 486 9.31 -1.63 -6.38
CA ALA A 486 9.80 -0.67 -7.38
C ALA A 486 8.67 -0.03 -8.23
N ARG A 487 7.40 -0.39 -7.99
CA ARG A 487 6.23 0.15 -8.68
C ARG A 487 5.58 1.25 -7.85
N GLY A 488 5.18 2.32 -8.51
CA GLY A 488 4.46 3.42 -7.89
C GLY A 488 3.33 3.94 -8.77
N SER A 489 2.31 4.51 -8.15
CA SER A 489 1.23 5.19 -8.85
C SER A 489 0.88 6.50 -8.16
N VAL A 490 0.37 7.47 -8.91
CA VAL A 490 -0.24 8.70 -8.40
C VAL A 490 -1.51 8.93 -9.18
N LEU A 491 -2.64 8.96 -8.49
CA LEU A 491 -3.95 9.25 -9.06
C LEU A 491 -4.47 10.58 -8.51
N GLY A 492 -5.14 11.35 -9.37
CA GLY A 492 -5.76 12.62 -8.99
C GLY A 492 -7.27 12.63 -9.22
N MET A 493 -8.01 13.09 -8.22
CA MET A 493 -9.43 13.42 -8.28
C MET A 493 -9.61 14.91 -8.05
N VAL A 494 -10.08 15.62 -9.07
CA VAL A 494 -10.22 17.08 -9.06
C VAL A 494 -11.66 17.44 -9.41
N PRO A 495 -12.55 17.60 -8.42
CA PRO A 495 -13.92 18.04 -8.66
C PRO A 495 -13.96 19.48 -9.22
N PRO A 496 -14.87 19.79 -10.17
CA PRO A 496 -15.81 18.89 -10.85
C PRO A 496 -15.24 18.30 -12.17
N LEU A 497 -13.92 18.35 -12.39
CA LEU A 497 -13.28 18.10 -13.68
C LEU A 497 -13.08 16.62 -13.99
N SER A 498 -12.54 15.86 -13.03
CA SER A 498 -12.19 14.44 -13.24
C SER A 498 -13.29 13.50 -12.79
N ALA A 499 -13.26 12.23 -13.20
CA ALA A 499 -14.03 11.20 -12.55
C ALA A 499 -13.58 11.03 -11.07
N PRO A 500 -14.46 10.52 -10.18
CA PRO A 500 -14.05 9.96 -8.91
C PRO A 500 -12.99 8.87 -9.11
N LEU A 501 -12.16 8.61 -8.11
CA LEU A 501 -11.26 7.46 -8.22
C LEU A 501 -12.13 6.21 -8.17
N ALA A 502 -11.78 5.18 -8.95
CA ALA A 502 -12.33 3.85 -8.74
C ALA A 502 -11.38 3.14 -7.78
N PRO A 503 -11.56 3.22 -6.44
CA PRO A 503 -10.69 2.48 -5.54
C PRO A 503 -10.78 1.01 -5.93
N GLY A 504 -9.62 0.37 -6.07
CA GLY A 504 -9.58 -1.06 -6.35
C GLY A 504 -10.46 -1.78 -5.33
N VAL A 505 -11.38 -2.62 -5.80
CA VAL A 505 -12.07 -3.55 -4.92
C VAL A 505 -10.98 -4.45 -4.37
N ASP A 506 -10.91 -4.56 -3.04
CA ASP A 506 -10.03 -5.52 -2.40
C ASP A 506 -10.28 -6.87 -3.08
N PRO A 507 -9.30 -7.47 -3.78
CA PRO A 507 -9.52 -8.69 -4.55
C PRO A 507 -9.87 -9.80 -3.56
N ALA A 508 -11.17 -9.93 -3.24
CA ALA A 508 -11.76 -10.64 -2.11
C ALA A 508 -10.73 -11.35 -1.23
N ASP A 509 -9.90 -10.53 -0.57
CA ASP A 509 -8.78 -10.86 0.31
C ASP A 509 -8.37 -12.34 0.30
N GLY A 510 -7.95 -12.89 -0.87
CA GLY A 510 -7.61 -14.30 -1.11
C GLY A 510 -8.26 -15.28 -0.12
N VAL A 511 -9.59 -15.22 0.08
CA VAL A 511 -10.22 -15.93 1.19
C VAL A 511 -10.16 -17.41 0.89
N PHE A 512 -9.15 -18.08 1.44
CA PHE A 512 -9.01 -19.51 1.31
C PHE A 512 -10.30 -20.17 1.83
N PRO A 513 -10.86 -21.14 1.10
CA PRO A 513 -12.03 -21.86 1.59
C PRO A 513 -11.77 -22.40 3.00
N VAL A 514 -12.72 -22.19 3.92
CA VAL A 514 -12.59 -22.61 5.32
C VAL A 514 -12.25 -24.10 5.43
N CYS A 515 -12.77 -24.93 4.52
CA CYS A 515 -12.44 -26.36 4.46
C CYS A 515 -10.95 -26.61 4.13
N THR A 516 -10.34 -25.81 3.26
CA THR A 516 -8.91 -25.87 2.92
C THR A 516 -8.05 -25.48 4.13
N LEU A 517 -8.36 -24.36 4.79
CA LEU A 517 -7.61 -23.93 5.99
C LEU A 517 -7.74 -24.95 7.12
N ARG A 518 -8.95 -25.47 7.35
CA ARG A 518 -9.27 -26.31 8.51
C ARG A 518 -8.87 -27.78 8.35
N HIS A 519 -8.94 -28.36 7.15
CA HIS A 519 -8.76 -29.80 6.97
C HIS A 519 -7.80 -30.19 5.83
N PHE A 520 -7.66 -29.38 4.78
CA PHE A 520 -6.94 -29.78 3.57
C PHE A 520 -5.92 -28.74 3.08
N PRO A 521 -4.98 -28.27 3.93
CA PRO A 521 -3.92 -27.39 3.46
C PRO A 521 -2.98 -28.16 2.50
N TYR A 522 -2.48 -27.46 1.48
CA TYR A 522 -1.54 -28.02 0.52
C TYR A 522 -0.39 -27.07 0.19
N ALA A 523 -0.42 -25.85 0.72
CA ALA A 523 0.57 -24.80 0.54
C ALA A 523 0.86 -24.11 1.89
N ILE A 524 2.03 -23.48 2.01
CA ILE A 524 2.50 -22.90 3.27
C ILE A 524 1.62 -21.71 3.69
N GLU A 525 1.12 -20.95 2.73
CA GLU A 525 0.19 -19.83 2.87
C GLU A 525 -1.07 -20.24 3.64
N HIS A 526 -1.62 -21.43 3.37
CA HIS A 526 -2.81 -21.93 4.07
C HIS A 526 -2.52 -22.20 5.54
N THR A 527 -1.34 -22.76 5.84
CA THR A 527 -0.96 -23.03 7.23
C THR A 527 -0.61 -21.76 8.00
N LEU A 528 -0.08 -20.73 7.32
CA LEU A 528 0.20 -19.41 7.90
C LEU A 528 -1.09 -18.64 8.18
N GLN A 529 -2.04 -18.65 7.25
CA GLN A 529 -3.36 -18.06 7.50
C GLN A 529 -4.09 -18.79 8.62
N TRP A 530 -4.07 -20.14 8.63
CA TRP A 530 -4.61 -20.93 9.75
C TRP A 530 -3.96 -20.58 11.09
N ALA A 531 -2.63 -20.40 11.11
CA ALA A 531 -1.90 -20.02 12.32
C ALA A 531 -2.29 -18.62 12.81
N ARG A 532 -2.57 -17.69 11.88
CA ARG A 532 -3.08 -16.34 12.20
C ARG A 532 -4.48 -16.40 12.80
N ASP A 533 -5.37 -17.21 12.24
CA ASP A 533 -6.72 -17.44 12.78
C ASP A 533 -6.65 -18.09 14.17
N GLU A 534 -5.71 -19.01 14.39
CA GLU A 534 -5.45 -19.60 15.72
C GLU A 534 -4.93 -18.55 16.71
N PHE A 535 -4.02 -17.67 16.30
CA PHE A 535 -3.53 -16.58 17.16
C PHE A 535 -4.68 -15.69 17.64
N GLU A 536 -5.51 -15.21 16.72
CA GLU A 536 -6.70 -14.39 17.03
C GLU A 536 -7.68 -15.16 17.92
N GLY A 537 -7.95 -16.43 17.59
CA GLY A 537 -8.86 -17.30 18.32
C GLY A 537 -8.42 -17.67 19.73
N LEU A 538 -7.11 -17.66 20.01
CA LEU A 538 -6.53 -18.03 21.32
C LEU A 538 -6.25 -16.82 22.22
N PHE A 539 -5.78 -15.71 21.66
CA PHE A 539 -5.21 -14.60 22.46
C PHE A 539 -5.99 -13.29 22.36
N GLN A 540 -6.79 -13.09 21.30
CA GLN A 540 -7.58 -11.88 21.12
C GLN A 540 -9.05 -12.11 21.51
N LEU A 541 -9.76 -12.95 20.76
CA LEU A 541 -11.21 -13.06 20.88
C LEU A 541 -11.68 -13.58 22.25
N PRO A 542 -10.98 -14.52 22.93
CA PRO A 542 -11.34 -14.93 24.28
C PRO A 542 -11.28 -13.77 25.28
N ALA A 543 -10.23 -12.95 25.22
CA ALA A 543 -10.05 -11.79 26.10
C ALA A 543 -11.12 -10.73 25.87
N GLU A 544 -11.39 -10.38 24.60
CA GLU A 544 -12.46 -9.44 24.25
C GLU A 544 -13.84 -9.94 24.72
N SER A 545 -14.11 -11.23 24.54
CA SER A 545 -15.39 -11.84 24.95
C SER A 545 -15.56 -11.79 26.47
N VAL A 546 -14.51 -12.09 27.24
CA VAL A 546 -14.53 -12.02 28.70
C VAL A 546 -14.67 -10.58 29.19
N ASN A 547 -13.92 -9.64 28.63
CA ASN A 547 -13.98 -8.23 29.03
C ASN A 547 -15.37 -7.64 28.73
N ARG A 548 -15.91 -7.89 27.52
CA ARG A 548 -17.27 -7.45 27.15
C ARG A 548 -18.33 -8.07 28.06
N PHE A 549 -18.16 -9.34 28.45
CA PHE A 549 -19.07 -10.02 29.38
C PHE A 549 -19.09 -9.37 30.78
N VAL A 550 -17.93 -8.93 31.26
CA VAL A 550 -17.80 -8.18 32.52
C VAL A 550 -18.43 -6.79 32.38
N GLU A 551 -18.20 -6.10 31.26
CA GLU A 551 -18.64 -4.71 31.02
C GLU A 551 -20.16 -4.56 30.72
N ALA A 552 -20.76 -5.42 29.89
CA ALA A 552 -22.14 -5.27 29.41
C ALA A 552 -23.07 -6.39 29.94
N LEU A 553 -24.31 -6.03 30.30
CA LEU A 553 -25.42 -6.96 30.51
C LEU A 553 -26.18 -7.13 29.18
N PRO A 554 -26.30 -8.33 28.60
CA PRO A 554 -27.47 -8.65 27.79
C PRO A 554 -28.64 -8.87 28.74
N THR A 555 -29.67 -8.04 28.65
CA THR A 555 -30.89 -8.18 29.45
C THR A 555 -31.76 -9.38 29.02
N ASP A 556 -31.41 -10.06 27.93
CA ASP A 556 -32.14 -11.22 27.42
C ASP A 556 -31.19 -12.25 26.76
N PRO A 557 -31.02 -13.46 27.35
CA PRO A 557 -30.28 -14.57 26.75
C PRO A 557 -30.83 -15.02 25.39
N ALA A 558 -32.09 -14.71 25.06
CA ALA A 558 -32.74 -15.14 23.82
C ALA A 558 -32.34 -14.34 22.57
N GLN A 559 -31.62 -13.22 22.70
CA GLN A 559 -31.20 -12.39 21.56
C GLN A 559 -29.89 -12.83 20.91
N HIS A 560 -29.06 -13.63 21.60
CA HIS A 560 -27.81 -14.16 21.03
C HIS A 560 -28.09 -15.48 20.33
N LYS A 561 -28.38 -15.43 19.02
CA LYS A 561 -28.52 -16.63 18.17
C LYS A 561 -27.24 -17.47 18.02
N VAL A 562 -26.13 -17.10 18.67
CA VAL A 562 -24.80 -17.72 18.47
C VAL A 562 -24.22 -18.21 19.80
N LEU A 563 -24.21 -19.54 20.00
CA LEU A 563 -23.72 -20.24 21.20
C LEU A 563 -22.22 -20.07 21.50
N ALA A 564 -21.44 -19.65 20.50
CA ALA A 564 -19.97 -19.66 20.55
C ALA A 564 -19.36 -18.68 21.58
N VAL A 565 -20.01 -17.56 21.87
CA VAL A 565 -19.46 -16.52 22.77
C VAL A 565 -19.61 -16.91 24.25
N PRO A 566 -20.79 -17.33 24.76
CA PRO A 566 -20.93 -17.78 26.14
C PRO A 566 -20.02 -18.97 26.52
N GLU A 567 -19.85 -19.95 25.63
CA GLU A 567 -18.97 -21.09 25.90
C GLU A 567 -17.49 -20.71 25.94
N ARG A 568 -17.07 -19.76 25.08
CA ARG A 568 -15.71 -19.21 25.08
C ARG A 568 -15.39 -18.50 26.38
N VAL A 569 -16.33 -17.70 26.90
CA VAL A 569 -16.22 -17.07 28.23
C VAL A 569 -16.12 -18.15 29.31
N ARG A 570 -17.01 -19.16 29.29
CA ARG A 570 -16.99 -20.24 30.29
C ARG A 570 -15.64 -20.95 30.33
N ARG A 571 -15.13 -21.35 29.16
CA ARG A 571 -13.85 -22.05 29.05
C ARG A 571 -12.69 -21.20 29.57
N SER A 572 -12.63 -19.93 29.17
CA SER A 572 -11.56 -19.00 29.57
C SER A 572 -11.51 -18.76 31.07
N LEU A 573 -12.65 -18.82 31.75
CA LEU A 573 -12.73 -18.67 33.21
C LEU A 573 -12.41 -19.99 33.96
N ARG A 574 -12.84 -21.15 33.45
CA ARG A 574 -12.50 -22.46 34.05
C ARG A 574 -11.03 -22.83 33.89
N GLU A 575 -10.47 -22.59 32.72
CA GLU A 575 -9.08 -22.94 32.36
C GLU A 575 -8.08 -21.83 32.70
N ARG A 576 -8.47 -20.85 33.55
CA ARG A 576 -7.63 -19.70 33.91
C ARG A 576 -6.28 -20.15 34.51
N PRO A 577 -5.14 -19.83 33.87
CA PRO A 577 -3.83 -20.17 34.41
C PRO A 577 -3.52 -19.37 35.68
N ARG A 578 -2.74 -19.95 36.61
CA ARG A 578 -2.32 -19.29 37.86
C ARG A 578 -0.83 -19.02 37.93
N CYS A 579 -0.03 -19.73 37.13
CA CYS A 579 1.41 -19.57 37.08
C CYS A 579 1.95 -19.97 35.70
N TRP A 580 3.22 -19.65 35.44
CA TRP A 580 3.93 -20.04 34.21
C TRP A 580 3.80 -21.53 33.88
N GLY A 581 3.90 -22.41 34.89
CA GLY A 581 3.78 -23.85 34.68
C GLY A 581 2.40 -24.30 34.19
N ASP A 582 1.34 -23.56 34.51
CA ASP A 582 0.00 -23.84 33.99
C ASP A 582 -0.10 -23.42 32.52
N CYS A 583 0.51 -22.28 32.15
CA CYS A 583 0.60 -21.84 30.75
C CYS A 583 1.35 -22.88 29.88
N VAL A 584 2.46 -23.44 30.38
CA VAL A 584 3.22 -24.49 29.68
C VAL A 584 2.39 -25.76 29.50
N ARG A 585 1.65 -26.19 30.53
CA ARG A 585 0.76 -27.36 30.43
C ARG A 585 -0.39 -27.14 29.45
N TRP A 586 -0.98 -25.94 29.48
CA TRP A 586 -2.01 -25.54 28.52
C TRP A 586 -1.47 -25.60 27.08
N ALA A 587 -0.30 -25.00 26.83
CA ALA A 587 0.32 -25.01 25.51
C ALA A 587 0.65 -26.44 25.04
N ARG A 588 1.10 -27.32 25.94
CA ARG A 588 1.35 -28.74 25.62
C ARG A 588 0.08 -29.50 25.28
N GLY A 589 -1.01 -29.23 26.01
CA GLY A 589 -2.33 -29.77 25.71
C GLY A 589 -2.85 -29.27 24.36
N LEU A 590 -2.70 -27.97 24.08
CA LEU A 590 -3.08 -27.38 22.80
C LEU A 590 -2.31 -28.02 21.63
N TRP A 591 -0.98 -28.17 21.76
CA TRP A 591 -0.15 -28.87 20.77
C TRP A 591 -0.68 -30.28 20.48
N GLN A 592 -1.03 -31.05 21.54
CA GLN A 592 -1.59 -32.39 21.39
C GLN A 592 -2.88 -32.36 20.58
N CYS A 593 -3.79 -31.46 20.94
CA CYS A 593 -5.08 -31.35 20.29
C CYS A 593 -4.95 -30.98 18.81
N ARG A 594 -4.01 -30.10 18.44
CA ARG A 594 -3.87 -29.57 17.07
C ARG A 594 -3.09 -30.48 16.13
N TYR A 595 -1.94 -30.99 16.57
CA TYR A 595 -0.99 -31.64 15.68
C TYR A 595 -1.02 -33.17 15.76
N HIS A 596 -1.73 -33.73 16.75
CA HIS A 596 -1.93 -35.16 16.90
C HIS A 596 -3.43 -35.53 16.87
N ASP A 597 -4.22 -35.07 17.84
CA ASP A 597 -5.56 -35.60 18.08
C ASP A 597 -6.54 -35.24 16.94
N ALA A 598 -6.56 -33.98 16.50
CA ALA A 598 -7.38 -33.55 15.37
C ALA A 598 -7.01 -34.30 14.07
N ILE A 599 -5.73 -34.61 13.88
CA ILE A 599 -5.24 -35.35 12.71
C ILE A 599 -5.62 -36.83 12.81
N ALA A 600 -5.49 -37.43 13.99
CA ALA A 600 -5.92 -38.80 14.25
C ALA A 600 -7.44 -38.95 14.06
N GLN A 601 -8.23 -37.96 14.48
CA GLN A 601 -9.67 -37.92 14.23
C GLN A 601 -9.97 -37.84 12.73
N LEU A 602 -9.32 -36.93 11.99
CA LEU A 602 -9.47 -36.80 10.54
C LEU A 602 -9.14 -38.10 9.79
N LEU A 603 -8.08 -38.82 10.20
CA LEU A 603 -7.72 -40.11 9.61
C LEU A 603 -8.65 -41.26 10.01
N HIS A 604 -9.34 -41.15 11.15
CA HIS A 604 -10.40 -42.08 11.54
C HIS A 604 -11.64 -41.88 10.68
N ASP A 605 -12.04 -40.62 10.48
CA ASP A 605 -13.21 -40.25 9.68
C ASP A 605 -12.96 -40.50 8.18
N VAL A 606 -11.74 -40.24 7.70
CA VAL A 606 -11.31 -40.45 6.31
C VAL A 606 -9.98 -41.21 6.27
N PRO A 607 -10.02 -42.56 6.23
CA PRO A 607 -8.81 -43.38 6.20
C PRO A 607 -7.87 -43.08 5.03
N PRO A 608 -6.55 -43.33 5.15
CA PRO A 608 -5.59 -43.11 4.05
C PRO A 608 -5.93 -43.84 2.73
N ALA A 609 -6.62 -44.98 2.82
CA ALA A 609 -7.07 -45.76 1.67
C ALA A 609 -8.50 -45.41 1.21
N HIS A 610 -9.10 -44.34 1.73
CA HIS A 610 -10.47 -43.94 1.38
C HIS A 610 -10.58 -43.58 -0.11
N GLU A 611 -11.63 -44.03 -0.76
CA GLU A 611 -11.93 -43.74 -2.16
C GLU A 611 -13.17 -42.84 -2.24
N SER A 612 -13.08 -41.73 -2.97
CA SER A 612 -14.24 -40.84 -3.20
C SER A 612 -15.27 -41.48 -4.15
N SER A 613 -14.79 -42.34 -5.04
CA SER A 613 -15.57 -43.20 -5.94
C SER A 613 -14.70 -44.39 -6.33
N PRO A 614 -15.25 -45.52 -6.82
CA PRO A 614 -14.48 -46.73 -7.09
C PRO A 614 -13.23 -46.46 -7.93
N GLY A 615 -12.05 -46.71 -7.37
CA GLY A 615 -10.75 -46.51 -8.02
C GLY A 615 -10.23 -45.07 -8.04
N VAL A 616 -10.88 -44.13 -7.36
CA VAL A 616 -10.43 -42.73 -7.21
C VAL A 616 -10.06 -42.46 -5.75
N PRO A 617 -8.76 -42.42 -5.41
CA PRO A 617 -8.31 -42.08 -4.06
C PRO A 617 -8.86 -40.74 -3.60
N PHE A 618 -9.28 -40.65 -2.34
CA PHE A 618 -9.71 -39.39 -1.73
C PHE A 618 -8.52 -38.42 -1.55
N TRP A 619 -7.40 -38.95 -1.05
CA TRP A 619 -6.16 -38.23 -0.83
C TRP A 619 -5.35 -38.13 -2.12
N SER A 620 -5.77 -37.23 -3.01
CA SER A 620 -5.12 -36.98 -4.30
C SER A 620 -5.22 -35.50 -4.70
N GLY A 621 -4.29 -35.03 -5.53
CA GLY A 621 -4.25 -33.63 -5.96
C GLY A 621 -4.02 -32.69 -4.76
N ASP A 622 -4.91 -31.72 -4.58
CA ASP A 622 -4.83 -30.71 -3.51
C ASP A 622 -5.17 -31.25 -2.10
N ARG A 623 -5.53 -32.54 -1.98
CA ARG A 623 -5.81 -33.22 -0.70
C ARG A 623 -4.64 -34.10 -0.28
N ARG A 624 -3.70 -33.52 0.46
CA ARG A 624 -2.56 -34.24 1.03
C ARG A 624 -3.00 -35.07 2.24
N CYS A 625 -2.67 -36.36 2.27
CA CYS A 625 -2.97 -37.23 3.40
C CYS A 625 -2.08 -36.83 4.59
N PRO A 626 -2.65 -36.43 5.74
CA PRO A 626 -1.85 -36.01 6.88
C PRO A 626 -1.33 -37.21 7.68
N HIS A 627 -0.41 -36.94 8.61
CA HIS A 627 0.00 -37.87 9.64
C HIS A 627 0.07 -37.18 11.02
N PRO A 628 -0.35 -37.85 12.10
CA PRO A 628 -0.26 -37.27 13.45
C PRO A 628 1.20 -37.13 13.88
N LEU A 629 1.55 -36.01 14.51
CA LEU A 629 2.89 -35.80 15.06
C LEU A 629 3.00 -36.35 16.48
N THR A 630 4.19 -36.80 16.87
CA THR A 630 4.50 -37.16 18.26
C THR A 630 5.29 -36.04 18.90
N PHE A 631 4.84 -35.57 20.07
CA PHE A 631 5.56 -34.51 20.77
C PHE A 631 6.91 -35.01 21.26
N ASP A 632 7.92 -34.17 21.09
CA ASP A 632 9.28 -34.42 21.53
C ASP A 632 9.77 -33.20 22.31
N PRO A 633 10.02 -33.32 23.64
CA PRO A 633 10.53 -32.22 24.45
C PRO A 633 11.98 -31.83 24.11
N ASP A 634 12.69 -32.65 23.32
CA ASP A 634 14.05 -32.38 22.87
C ASP A 634 14.08 -31.70 21.49
N ASN A 635 12.97 -31.69 20.75
CA ASN A 635 12.84 -31.00 19.46
C ASN A 635 12.62 -29.48 19.65
N ASP A 636 13.54 -28.68 19.12
CA ASP A 636 13.52 -27.21 19.28
C ASP A 636 12.28 -26.55 18.68
N THR A 637 11.77 -27.02 17.54
CA THR A 637 10.55 -26.49 16.91
C THR A 637 9.32 -26.74 17.78
N HIS A 638 9.24 -27.92 18.38
CA HIS A 638 8.15 -28.28 19.29
C HIS A 638 8.18 -27.39 20.53
N VAL A 639 9.36 -27.22 21.14
CA VAL A 639 9.54 -26.38 22.33
C VAL A 639 9.28 -24.91 22.02
N ALA A 640 9.71 -24.41 20.85
CA ALA A 640 9.47 -23.03 20.42
C ALA A 640 7.97 -22.69 20.36
N TYR A 641 7.14 -23.60 19.80
CA TYR A 641 5.68 -23.44 19.83
C TYR A 641 5.15 -23.32 21.25
N ILE A 642 5.58 -24.21 22.16
CA ILE A 642 5.14 -24.20 23.56
C ILE A 642 5.50 -22.90 24.24
N GLU A 643 6.74 -22.43 24.06
CA GLU A 643 7.21 -21.20 24.69
C GLU A 643 6.44 -19.97 24.19
N ALA A 644 6.26 -19.83 22.88
CA ALA A 644 5.52 -18.71 22.31
C ALA A 644 4.05 -18.73 22.77
N ALA A 645 3.37 -19.86 22.67
CA ALA A 645 1.98 -20.01 23.10
C ALA A 645 1.79 -19.76 24.61
N ALA A 646 2.71 -20.25 25.44
CA ALA A 646 2.65 -20.04 26.89
C ALA A 646 2.94 -18.59 27.28
N ARG A 647 3.86 -17.90 26.60
CA ARG A 647 4.14 -16.46 26.82
C ARG A 647 2.94 -15.61 26.46
N LEU A 648 2.32 -15.87 25.30
CA LEU A 648 1.12 -15.15 24.87
C LEU A 648 -0.05 -15.37 25.84
N LEU A 649 -0.29 -16.61 26.27
CA LEU A 649 -1.31 -16.87 27.29
C LEU A 649 -1.00 -16.15 28.62
N ALA A 650 0.26 -16.16 29.06
CA ALA A 650 0.66 -15.45 30.27
C ALA A 650 0.40 -13.95 30.15
N GLN A 651 0.72 -13.33 29.01
CA GLN A 651 0.41 -11.92 28.73
C GLN A 651 -1.09 -11.65 28.76
N THR A 652 -1.91 -12.46 28.08
CA THR A 652 -3.37 -12.32 28.06
C THR A 652 -3.98 -12.33 29.47
N TYR A 653 -3.42 -13.12 30.40
CA TYR A 653 -3.89 -13.21 31.79
C TYR A 653 -3.07 -12.37 32.79
N ARG A 654 -2.17 -11.48 32.32
CA ARG A 654 -1.30 -10.62 33.15
C ARG A 654 -0.42 -11.39 34.15
N LEU A 655 0.08 -12.55 33.74
CA LEU A 655 1.03 -13.37 34.49
C LEU A 655 2.48 -13.10 34.03
N PRO A 656 3.49 -13.33 34.89
CA PRO A 656 4.89 -13.27 34.49
C PRO A 656 5.19 -14.22 33.30
N PRO A 657 5.93 -13.77 32.27
CA PRO A 657 6.15 -14.51 31.03
C PRO A 657 7.21 -15.63 31.12
N SER A 658 7.69 -15.93 32.33
CA SER A 658 8.61 -17.03 32.62
C SER A 658 8.51 -17.40 34.12
N GLY A 659 9.02 -18.57 34.49
CA GLY A 659 9.08 -19.02 35.87
C GLY A 659 10.46 -19.61 36.23
N ASP A 660 10.66 -19.94 37.51
CA ASP A 660 11.96 -20.38 38.05
C ASP A 660 12.46 -21.72 37.49
N ARG A 661 11.59 -22.52 36.88
CA ARG A 661 11.93 -23.82 36.29
C ARG A 661 12.00 -23.72 34.77
N PRO A 662 13.03 -24.33 34.13
CA PRO A 662 13.09 -24.47 32.68
C PRO A 662 11.82 -25.09 32.10
N THR A 663 11.36 -24.57 30.95
CA THR A 663 10.16 -25.08 30.24
C THR A 663 10.27 -26.58 29.95
N ARG A 664 11.46 -27.04 29.54
CA ARG A 664 11.73 -28.46 29.23
C ARG A 664 11.50 -29.39 30.43
N ASP A 665 11.93 -28.99 31.62
CA ASP A 665 11.72 -29.78 32.84
C ASP A 665 10.23 -29.99 33.14
N ILE A 666 9.42 -28.95 32.92
CA ILE A 666 7.96 -29.03 33.07
C ILE A 666 7.41 -30.00 32.04
N LEU A 667 7.81 -29.89 30.77
CA LEU A 667 7.35 -30.72 29.66
C LEU A 667 7.62 -32.21 29.86
N HIS A 668 8.79 -32.60 30.38
CA HIS A 668 9.09 -34.00 30.70
C HIS A 668 8.15 -34.60 31.77
N SER A 669 7.51 -33.74 32.58
CA SER A 669 6.58 -34.17 33.64
C SER A 669 5.10 -34.15 33.23
N VAL A 670 4.76 -33.65 32.04
CA VAL A 670 3.37 -33.56 31.58
C VAL A 670 2.92 -34.90 31.01
N ALA A 671 1.98 -35.55 31.69
CA ALA A 671 1.27 -36.72 31.18
C ALA A 671 -0.11 -36.29 30.64
N LEU A 672 -0.38 -36.55 29.36
CA LEU A 672 -1.69 -36.34 28.74
C LEU A 672 -2.41 -37.69 28.60
N PRO A 673 -3.76 -37.71 28.70
CA PRO A 673 -4.53 -38.92 28.44
C PRO A 673 -4.37 -39.36 26.98
N ALA A 674 -4.47 -40.67 26.72
CA ALA A 674 -4.46 -41.18 25.36
C ALA A 674 -5.71 -40.72 24.60
N PHE A 675 -5.53 -40.26 23.37
CA PHE A 675 -6.63 -39.84 22.51
C PHE A 675 -7.39 -41.06 21.97
N VAL A 676 -8.72 -40.97 21.94
CA VAL A 676 -9.62 -41.98 21.36
C VAL A 676 -10.53 -41.27 20.35
N PRO A 677 -10.44 -41.62 19.05
CA PRO A 677 -11.32 -41.05 18.02
C PRO A 677 -12.78 -41.36 18.31
N ARG A 678 -13.67 -40.44 17.92
CA ARG A 678 -15.13 -40.60 18.04
C ARG A 678 -15.72 -40.98 16.70
N ASP A 679 -16.77 -41.81 16.73
CA ASP A 679 -17.56 -42.13 15.53
C ASP A 679 -18.62 -41.06 15.28
N GLY A 680 -18.82 -40.67 14.02
CA GLY A 680 -19.87 -39.72 13.60
C GLY A 680 -19.48 -38.24 13.63
N CYS A 681 -18.18 -37.92 13.74
CA CYS A 681 -17.67 -36.57 13.50
C CYS A 681 -17.58 -36.34 11.97
N TYR A 682 -18.52 -35.60 11.39
CA TYR A 682 -18.54 -35.35 9.94
C TYR A 682 -17.64 -34.17 9.57
N ILE A 683 -16.77 -34.37 8.56
CA ILE A 683 -15.87 -33.34 8.04
C ILE A 683 -16.44 -32.80 6.71
N PRO A 684 -16.71 -31.48 6.60
CA PRO A 684 -17.27 -30.91 5.38
C PRO A 684 -16.33 -31.07 4.18
N THR A 685 -16.87 -31.51 3.04
CA THR A 685 -16.18 -31.51 1.75
C THR A 685 -16.85 -30.55 0.77
N ALA A 686 -16.11 -30.09 -0.25
CA ALA A 686 -16.55 -29.08 -1.21
C ALA A 686 -17.82 -29.45 -2.03
N ASN A 687 -18.26 -30.72 -2.01
CA ASN A 687 -19.42 -31.22 -2.75
C ASN A 687 -20.59 -31.71 -1.86
N GLY A 688 -20.65 -31.26 -0.61
CA GLY A 688 -21.82 -31.42 0.26
C GLY A 688 -21.57 -32.20 1.55
N MET A 689 -21.90 -31.57 2.68
CA MET A 689 -22.82 -31.99 3.74
C MET A 689 -22.79 -30.87 4.80
N GLU A 690 -23.98 -30.44 5.23
CA GLU A 690 -24.24 -29.29 6.12
C GLU A 690 -23.62 -29.47 7.52
N GLU A 691 -23.18 -28.35 8.12
CA GLU A 691 -22.75 -28.31 9.52
C GLU A 691 -23.90 -28.78 10.43
N VAL A 692 -23.63 -29.79 11.26
CA VAL A 692 -24.44 -29.99 12.46
C VAL A 692 -23.86 -29.05 13.51
N GLU A 693 -24.43 -27.85 13.64
CA GLU A 693 -24.24 -27.08 14.87
C GLU A 693 -24.70 -27.98 16.02
N GLU A 694 -23.79 -28.33 16.94
CA GLU A 694 -24.18 -28.93 18.22
C GLU A 694 -25.00 -27.88 18.99
N VAL A 695 -26.30 -27.83 18.72
CA VAL A 695 -27.24 -27.03 19.48
C VAL A 695 -27.35 -27.69 20.86
N LEU A 696 -26.76 -27.05 21.87
CA LEU A 696 -26.94 -27.44 23.27
C LEU A 696 -28.42 -27.59 23.57
N ALA A 697 -28.80 -28.67 24.26
CA ALA A 697 -30.18 -28.85 24.68
C ALA A 697 -30.62 -27.63 25.53
N PRO A 698 -31.88 -27.17 25.45
CA PRO A 698 -32.35 -25.97 26.16
C PRO A 698 -32.01 -25.93 27.67
N GLY A 699 -31.89 -27.09 28.32
CA GLY A 699 -31.44 -27.20 29.71
C GLY A 699 -29.97 -26.83 29.95
N GLN A 700 -29.07 -27.20 29.03
CA GLN A 700 -27.63 -26.89 29.12
C GLN A 700 -27.36 -25.40 28.88
N LEU A 701 -28.16 -24.76 28.03
CA LEU A 701 -28.16 -23.31 27.81
C LEU A 701 -28.53 -22.53 29.08
N LEU A 702 -29.52 -23.01 29.83
CA LEU A 702 -29.93 -22.42 31.10
C LEU A 702 -28.84 -22.57 32.16
N GLU A 703 -28.22 -23.75 32.26
CA GLU A 703 -27.08 -23.99 33.17
C GLU A 703 -25.88 -23.09 32.86
N LEU A 704 -25.54 -22.94 31.58
CA LEU A 704 -24.47 -22.04 31.12
C LEU A 704 -24.78 -20.58 31.49
N GLY A 705 -26.03 -20.13 31.30
CA GLY A 705 -26.46 -18.79 31.68
C GLY A 705 -26.39 -18.55 33.20
N GLN A 706 -26.77 -19.53 34.01
CA GLN A 706 -26.71 -19.45 35.48
C GLN A 706 -25.26 -19.42 36.00
N GLU A 707 -24.39 -20.28 35.48
CA GLU A 707 -22.97 -20.32 35.85
C GLU A 707 -22.26 -18.98 35.54
N LEU A 708 -22.51 -18.43 34.35
CA LEU A 708 -21.96 -17.15 33.94
C LEU A 708 -22.50 -16.01 34.82
N ALA A 709 -23.81 -15.98 35.11
CA ALA A 709 -24.40 -14.97 36.01
C ALA A 709 -23.77 -15.00 37.41
N GLN A 710 -23.54 -16.20 37.97
CA GLN A 710 -22.87 -16.35 39.25
C GLN A 710 -21.43 -15.80 39.23
N TRP A 711 -20.64 -16.17 38.22
CA TRP A 711 -19.26 -15.65 38.12
C TRP A 711 -19.20 -14.14 37.94
N LYS A 712 -20.20 -13.54 37.28
CA LYS A 712 -20.29 -12.08 37.19
C LYS A 712 -20.49 -11.42 38.56
N GLU A 713 -21.33 -11.99 39.42
CA GLU A 713 -21.49 -11.51 40.80
C GLU A 713 -20.19 -11.66 41.62
N GLU A 714 -19.47 -12.78 41.43
CA GLU A 714 -18.21 -13.05 42.13
C GLU A 714 -17.05 -12.15 41.66
N LEU A 715 -16.99 -11.83 40.37
CA LEU A 715 -15.94 -11.01 39.75
C LEU A 715 -16.18 -9.49 39.95
N GLY A 716 -17.45 -9.08 40.12
CA GLY A 716 -17.85 -7.68 40.26
C GLY A 716 -17.80 -6.89 38.95
N ALA A 717 -18.51 -5.75 38.89
CA ALA A 717 -18.40 -4.81 37.77
C ALA A 717 -17.10 -3.99 37.93
N GLY A 718 -16.21 -4.04 36.94
CA GLY A 718 -14.89 -3.39 37.04
C GLY A 718 -14.01 -3.56 35.79
N THR A 719 -12.76 -3.09 35.90
CA THR A 719 -11.73 -3.05 34.85
C THR A 719 -11.49 -4.39 34.13
N ALA A 720 -11.09 -4.33 32.86
CA ALA A 720 -10.73 -5.48 32.02
C ALA A 720 -9.92 -6.56 32.76
N LEU A 721 -10.39 -7.81 32.69
CA LEU A 721 -9.81 -8.98 33.37
C LEU A 721 -8.66 -9.61 32.58
N MET A 722 -8.68 -9.47 31.26
CA MET A 722 -7.70 -10.02 30.33
C MET A 722 -7.22 -8.93 29.39
N ASP A 723 -5.99 -9.06 28.87
CA ASP A 723 -5.46 -8.16 27.85
C ASP A 723 -5.57 -8.83 26.48
N PRO A 724 -6.47 -8.36 25.59
CA PRO A 724 -6.55 -8.88 24.24
C PRO A 724 -5.26 -8.55 23.47
N ILE A 725 -4.66 -9.56 22.85
CA ILE A 725 -3.43 -9.39 22.07
C ILE A 725 -3.80 -9.30 20.60
N LEU A 726 -3.64 -8.11 20.01
CA LEU A 726 -3.74 -7.95 18.56
C LEU A 726 -2.42 -8.37 17.91
N PHE A 727 -2.50 -9.09 16.79
CA PHE A 727 -1.31 -9.51 16.07
C PHE A 727 -0.53 -8.30 15.56
N GLU A 728 0.76 -8.27 15.90
CA GLU A 728 1.73 -7.29 15.42
C GLU A 728 2.90 -8.03 14.78
N LYS A 729 3.19 -7.71 13.52
CA LYS A 729 4.22 -8.37 12.71
C LYS A 729 5.64 -8.02 13.15
N ASP A 730 5.82 -6.91 13.86
CA ASP A 730 7.12 -6.47 14.38
C ASP A 730 7.39 -6.98 15.81
N ASP A 731 6.47 -7.74 16.41
CA ASP A 731 6.68 -8.42 17.70
C ASP A 731 7.24 -9.84 17.47
N ASP A 732 8.42 -10.09 18.05
CA ASP A 732 9.12 -11.37 17.90
C ASP A 732 8.28 -12.56 18.36
N ILE A 733 7.56 -12.45 19.49
CA ILE A 733 6.80 -13.56 20.07
C ILE A 733 5.59 -13.88 19.19
N HIS A 734 4.96 -12.85 18.62
CA HIS A 734 3.83 -13.03 17.72
C HIS A 734 4.24 -13.81 16.47
N VAL A 735 5.33 -13.40 15.82
CA VAL A 735 5.86 -14.07 14.62
C VAL A 735 6.35 -15.48 14.94
N ASP A 736 7.03 -15.66 16.08
CA ASP A 736 7.51 -16.97 16.52
C ASP A 736 6.36 -17.97 16.72
N PHE A 737 5.24 -17.54 17.32
CA PHE A 737 4.04 -18.37 17.43
C PHE A 737 3.51 -18.75 16.06
N ILE A 738 3.29 -17.77 15.17
CA ILE A 738 2.73 -18.02 13.83
C ILE A 738 3.61 -18.99 13.04
N MET A 739 4.92 -18.74 13.00
CA MET A 739 5.89 -19.57 12.28
C MET A 739 5.90 -21.00 12.84
N ALA A 740 6.02 -21.17 14.16
CA ALA A 740 6.06 -22.51 14.76
C ALA A 740 4.73 -23.24 14.56
N ALA A 741 3.60 -22.55 14.74
CA ALA A 741 2.27 -23.13 14.59
C ALA A 741 1.99 -23.58 13.15
N SER A 742 2.39 -22.76 12.17
CA SER A 742 2.30 -23.06 10.74
C SER A 742 3.22 -24.20 10.35
N ASN A 743 4.49 -24.18 10.74
CA ASN A 743 5.47 -25.20 10.35
C ASN A 743 5.14 -26.59 10.90
N LEU A 744 4.62 -26.67 12.13
CA LEU A 744 4.09 -27.93 12.68
C LEU A 744 2.92 -28.48 11.86
N ARG A 745 2.01 -27.60 11.43
CA ARG A 745 0.90 -27.99 10.55
C ARG A 745 1.40 -28.34 9.16
N ALA A 746 2.41 -27.66 8.64
CA ALA A 746 3.03 -28.00 7.36
C ALA A 746 3.63 -29.41 7.41
N GLU A 747 4.31 -29.76 8.51
CA GLU A 747 4.82 -31.11 8.76
C GLU A 747 3.71 -32.17 8.76
N ASN A 748 2.56 -31.91 9.43
CA ASN A 748 1.42 -32.84 9.39
C ASN A 748 1.01 -33.26 7.98
N TYR A 749 1.10 -32.36 7.00
CA TYR A 749 0.62 -32.57 5.62
C TYR A 749 1.76 -32.74 4.61
N GLY A 750 3.02 -32.85 5.06
CA GLY A 750 4.18 -32.94 4.17
C GLY A 750 4.36 -31.72 3.25
N ILE A 751 4.05 -30.52 3.77
CA ILE A 751 4.23 -29.23 3.09
C ILE A 751 5.61 -28.66 3.48
N PRO A 752 6.38 -28.08 2.54
CA PRO A 752 7.63 -27.40 2.88
C PRO A 752 7.43 -26.26 3.88
N THR A 753 8.26 -26.20 4.92
CA THR A 753 8.20 -25.19 5.98
C THR A 753 8.67 -23.82 5.50
N ALA A 754 8.13 -22.75 6.10
CA ALA A 754 8.63 -21.38 5.90
C ALA A 754 9.67 -20.99 6.95
N ASP A 755 10.60 -20.14 6.54
CA ASP A 755 11.47 -19.43 7.47
C ASP A 755 10.77 -18.22 8.09
N ARG A 756 11.41 -17.61 9.09
CA ARG A 756 10.85 -16.48 9.84
C ARG A 756 10.48 -15.31 8.95
N LEU A 757 11.32 -14.97 7.96
CA LEU A 757 11.09 -13.83 7.07
C LEU A 757 9.86 -14.08 6.17
N THR A 758 9.76 -15.28 5.62
CA THR A 758 8.62 -15.70 4.79
C THR A 758 7.33 -15.72 5.60
N SER A 759 7.37 -16.29 6.81
CA SER A 759 6.23 -16.29 7.74
C SER A 759 5.80 -14.86 8.10
N GLN A 760 6.74 -13.98 8.44
CA GLN A 760 6.45 -12.58 8.77
C GLN A 760 5.86 -11.82 7.56
N ARG A 761 6.40 -12.03 6.36
CA ARG A 761 5.92 -11.42 5.12
C ARG A 761 4.47 -11.80 4.81
N ILE A 762 4.19 -13.10 4.79
CA ILE A 762 2.87 -13.62 4.42
C ILE A 762 1.87 -13.35 5.54
N ALA A 763 2.17 -13.75 6.77
CA ALA A 763 1.25 -13.57 7.89
C ALA A 763 1.05 -12.09 8.22
N GLY A 764 2.09 -11.26 8.10
CA GLY A 764 2.00 -9.81 8.30
C GLY A 764 1.40 -9.04 7.13
N ARG A 765 1.07 -9.70 6.02
CA ARG A 765 0.61 -9.09 4.75
C ARG A 765 1.50 -7.91 4.36
N ILE A 766 2.81 -8.11 4.44
CA ILE A 766 3.79 -7.03 4.22
C ILE A 766 3.84 -6.70 2.74
N VAL A 767 3.35 -5.51 2.40
CA VAL A 767 3.55 -4.93 1.07
C VAL A 767 5.01 -4.46 0.96
N PRO A 768 5.79 -4.96 -0.01
CA PRO A 768 7.16 -4.51 -0.22
C PRO A 768 7.20 -3.00 -0.44
N ALA A 769 8.14 -2.30 0.17
CA ALA A 769 8.29 -0.86 0.03
C ALA A 769 9.77 -0.45 0.08
N ILE A 770 10.14 0.53 -0.73
CA ILE A 770 11.50 1.09 -0.77
C ILE A 770 11.42 2.61 -0.90
N VAL A 771 12.33 3.31 -0.21
CA VAL A 771 12.31 4.78 -0.10
C VAL A 771 12.44 5.49 -1.46
N THR A 772 13.11 4.87 -2.44
CA THR A 772 13.23 5.40 -3.80
C THR A 772 11.86 5.57 -4.46
N THR A 773 11.05 4.51 -4.52
CA THR A 773 9.69 4.57 -5.06
C THR A 773 8.81 5.53 -4.27
N THR A 774 8.90 5.51 -2.94
CA THR A 774 8.15 6.41 -2.05
C THR A 774 8.45 7.88 -2.34
N ALA A 775 9.72 8.25 -2.42
CA ALA A 775 10.15 9.63 -2.70
C ALA A 775 9.71 10.08 -4.11
N ALA A 776 9.73 9.17 -5.09
CA ALA A 776 9.29 9.47 -6.45
C ALA A 776 7.77 9.73 -6.54
N VAL A 777 6.92 8.88 -5.93
CA VAL A 777 5.47 9.09 -6.00
C VAL A 777 5.01 10.30 -5.18
N ALA A 778 5.63 10.56 -4.02
CA ALA A 778 5.34 11.75 -3.22
C ALA A 778 5.70 13.03 -3.99
N ALA A 779 6.85 13.03 -4.67
CA ALA A 779 7.26 14.13 -5.54
C ALA A 779 6.26 14.39 -6.68
N LEU A 780 5.82 13.32 -7.37
CA LEU A 780 4.83 13.43 -8.44
C LEU A 780 3.48 13.97 -7.92
N ALA A 781 3.04 13.54 -6.73
CA ALA A 781 1.84 14.09 -6.10
C ALA A 781 2.01 15.60 -5.77
N CYS A 782 3.16 16.02 -5.25
CA CYS A 782 3.44 17.43 -4.97
C CYS A 782 3.44 18.31 -6.22
N LEU A 783 3.76 17.77 -7.40
CA LEU A 783 3.63 18.51 -8.66
C LEU A 783 2.17 18.77 -9.03
N GLU A 784 1.26 17.84 -8.73
CA GLU A 784 -0.18 18.07 -8.93
C GLU A 784 -0.75 19.11 -7.94
N VAL A 785 -0.16 19.23 -6.73
CA VAL A 785 -0.53 20.30 -5.77
C VAL A 785 -0.33 21.70 -6.35
N TYR A 786 0.75 21.93 -7.12
CA TYR A 786 0.93 23.23 -7.80
C TYR A 786 -0.21 23.56 -8.76
N LYS A 787 -0.78 22.54 -9.44
CA LYS A 787 -1.87 22.71 -10.40
C LYS A 787 -3.20 22.99 -9.70
N LEU A 788 -3.43 22.36 -8.55
CA LEU A 788 -4.57 22.65 -7.68
C LEU A 788 -4.55 24.11 -7.22
N LEU A 789 -3.38 24.63 -6.84
CA LEU A 789 -3.24 26.03 -6.40
C LEU A 789 -3.59 27.03 -7.51
N TRP A 790 -3.24 26.73 -8.77
CA TRP A 790 -3.67 27.54 -9.92
C TRP A 790 -5.18 27.50 -10.18
N SER A 791 -5.94 26.65 -9.48
CA SER A 791 -7.35 26.36 -9.80
C SER A 791 -7.52 25.96 -11.27
N CYS A 792 -6.57 25.17 -11.80
CA CYS A 792 -6.50 24.82 -13.20
C CYS A 792 -7.77 24.08 -13.66
N GLN A 793 -8.51 24.68 -14.61
CA GLN A 793 -9.74 24.12 -15.18
C GLN A 793 -9.49 23.20 -16.39
N ASP A 794 -8.26 23.18 -16.91
CA ASP A 794 -7.87 22.34 -18.03
C ASP A 794 -7.42 20.96 -17.51
N LEU A 795 -8.32 19.97 -17.62
CA LEU A 795 -8.05 18.60 -17.21
C LEU A 795 -6.80 18.02 -17.91
N SER A 796 -6.48 18.47 -19.12
CA SER A 796 -5.33 17.99 -19.90
C SER A 796 -3.97 18.39 -19.32
N ARG A 797 -3.94 19.18 -18.24
CA ARG A 797 -2.71 19.48 -17.48
C ARG A 797 -2.48 18.56 -16.29
N TYR A 798 -3.51 17.91 -15.76
CA TYR A 798 -3.32 16.95 -14.66
C TYR A 798 -2.74 15.63 -15.18
N ARG A 799 -2.01 14.91 -14.33
CA ARG A 799 -1.39 13.62 -14.69
C ARG A 799 -1.69 12.56 -13.65
N ASN A 800 -2.30 11.46 -14.10
CA ASN A 800 -2.16 10.18 -13.43
C ASN A 800 -0.83 9.57 -13.85
N SER A 801 -0.01 9.15 -12.89
CA SER A 801 1.34 8.66 -13.12
C SER A 801 1.47 7.21 -12.70
N ASN A 802 2.12 6.38 -13.53
CA ASN A 802 2.55 5.03 -13.19
C ASN A 802 4.06 4.94 -13.37
N LEU A 803 4.76 4.48 -12.34
CA LEU A 803 6.21 4.44 -12.25
C LEU A 803 6.69 3.00 -12.07
N PHE A 804 7.68 2.60 -12.85
CA PHE A 804 8.33 1.30 -12.78
C PHE A 804 9.84 1.53 -12.71
N LEU A 805 10.37 1.61 -11.49
CA LEU A 805 11.78 1.93 -11.27
C LEU A 805 12.73 0.78 -11.61
N SER A 806 12.24 -0.47 -11.64
CA SER A 806 12.98 -1.62 -12.17
C SER A 806 13.41 -1.41 -13.63
N GLU A 807 12.57 -0.78 -14.44
CA GLU A 807 12.81 -0.50 -15.86
C GLU A 807 13.12 0.97 -16.17
N CYS A 808 13.20 1.82 -15.13
CA CYS A 808 13.29 3.28 -15.25
C CYS A 808 12.24 3.85 -16.22
N LEU A 809 10.98 3.44 -16.05
CA LEU A 809 9.86 3.85 -16.89
C LEU A 809 8.84 4.66 -16.09
N LEU A 810 8.47 5.82 -16.63
CA LEU A 810 7.38 6.65 -16.14
C LEU A 810 6.34 6.80 -17.25
N LEU A 811 5.10 6.42 -16.98
CA LEU A 811 3.97 6.60 -17.86
C LEU A 811 3.02 7.63 -17.23
N ARG A 812 2.70 8.69 -17.96
CA ARG A 812 1.77 9.70 -17.49
C ARG A 812 0.60 9.87 -18.45
N THR A 813 -0.61 9.81 -17.90
CA THR A 813 -1.85 9.95 -18.65
C THR A 813 -2.72 11.04 -18.04
N GLN A 814 -3.57 11.65 -18.85
CA GLN A 814 -4.59 12.56 -18.34
C GLN A 814 -5.60 11.77 -17.48
N PRO A 815 -6.08 12.30 -16.34
CA PRO A 815 -7.20 11.71 -15.61
C PRO A 815 -8.46 11.63 -16.47
N LEU A 816 -9.32 10.65 -16.18
CA LEU A 816 -10.60 10.53 -16.88
C LEU A 816 -11.50 11.74 -16.56
N PRO A 817 -12.21 12.30 -17.54
CA PRO A 817 -13.18 13.36 -17.29
C PRO A 817 -14.35 12.85 -16.46
N ALA A 818 -15.01 13.77 -15.75
CA ALA A 818 -16.23 13.45 -14.99
C ALA A 818 -17.28 12.81 -15.92
N PRO A 819 -17.77 11.58 -15.62
CA PRO A 819 -18.82 10.96 -16.42
C PRO A 819 -20.11 11.79 -16.37
N THR A 820 -20.75 11.92 -17.51
CA THR A 820 -22.05 12.61 -17.64
C THR A 820 -23.16 11.64 -18.01
N TYR A 821 -24.37 11.95 -17.56
CA TYR A 821 -25.59 11.22 -17.86
C TYR A 821 -26.75 12.20 -18.04
N ARG A 822 -27.83 11.75 -18.70
CA ARG A 822 -29.03 12.56 -18.91
C ARG A 822 -30.16 12.08 -18.03
N TYR A 823 -30.74 12.99 -17.27
CA TYR A 823 -31.91 12.72 -16.44
C TYR A 823 -32.94 13.84 -16.60
N ARG A 824 -34.18 13.46 -16.95
CA ARG A 824 -35.33 14.35 -17.17
C ARG A 824 -35.02 15.58 -18.04
N GLY A 825 -34.30 15.36 -19.14
CA GLY A 825 -33.97 16.39 -20.15
C GLY A 825 -32.84 17.35 -19.78
N LYS A 826 -32.19 17.16 -18.62
CA LYS A 826 -30.97 17.86 -18.22
C LYS A 826 -29.78 16.92 -18.26
N GLU A 827 -28.61 17.46 -18.57
CA GLU A 827 -27.33 16.76 -18.45
C GLU A 827 -26.78 16.98 -17.03
N TRP A 828 -26.29 15.89 -16.44
CA TRP A 828 -25.73 15.83 -15.09
C TRP A 828 -24.36 15.16 -15.18
N SER A 829 -23.46 15.57 -14.31
CA SER A 829 -22.20 14.87 -14.03
C SER A 829 -22.29 14.10 -12.73
N CYS A 830 -21.34 13.20 -12.48
CA CYS A 830 -21.19 12.53 -11.18
C CYS A 830 -20.95 13.49 -10.01
N TRP A 831 -20.64 14.76 -10.26
CA TRP A 831 -20.43 15.78 -9.23
C TRP A 831 -21.67 16.60 -8.94
N ASP A 832 -22.66 16.58 -9.84
CA ASP A 832 -23.87 17.36 -9.70
C ASP A 832 -24.81 16.71 -8.67
N ARG A 833 -25.46 17.56 -7.89
CA ARG A 833 -26.46 17.14 -6.91
C ARG A 833 -27.49 18.23 -6.74
N LEU A 834 -28.66 17.84 -6.26
CA LEU A 834 -29.68 18.79 -5.82
C LEU A 834 -29.38 19.19 -4.40
N GLU A 835 -29.47 20.47 -4.11
CA GLU A 835 -29.21 21.01 -2.78
C GLU A 835 -30.44 21.78 -2.31
N VAL A 836 -30.93 21.45 -1.12
CA VAL A 836 -32.08 22.11 -0.49
C VAL A 836 -31.76 22.45 0.96
N HIS A 837 -32.07 23.68 1.37
CA HIS A 837 -32.12 24.03 2.79
C HIS A 837 -33.41 23.46 3.38
N ALA A 838 -33.28 22.30 4.02
CA ALA A 838 -34.39 21.48 4.48
C ALA A 838 -34.96 21.97 5.83
N VAL A 839 -35.27 23.26 5.89
CA VAL A 839 -35.87 23.93 7.07
C VAL A 839 -37.34 24.23 6.76
N GLY A 840 -38.24 23.60 7.50
CA GLY A 840 -39.68 23.81 7.41
C GLY A 840 -40.10 25.20 7.92
N ALA A 841 -41.36 25.56 7.69
CA ALA A 841 -41.90 26.87 8.06
C ALA A 841 -41.87 27.14 9.58
N ASP A 842 -41.75 26.10 10.39
CA ASP A 842 -41.64 26.13 11.85
C ASP A 842 -40.19 26.23 12.36
N GLY A 843 -39.20 26.36 11.47
CA GLY A 843 -37.78 26.41 11.80
C GLY A 843 -37.18 25.07 12.21
N GLN A 844 -37.88 23.96 11.97
CA GLN A 844 -37.41 22.59 12.20
C GLN A 844 -37.08 21.89 10.88
N ALA A 845 -36.57 20.66 10.92
CA ALA A 845 -36.32 19.88 9.70
C ALA A 845 -37.62 19.69 8.91
N MET A 846 -37.55 19.87 7.58
CA MET A 846 -38.69 19.61 6.68
C MET A 846 -39.31 18.23 6.93
N THR A 847 -40.60 18.15 6.76
CA THR A 847 -41.33 16.89 6.61
C THR A 847 -41.07 16.27 5.24
N VAL A 848 -41.26 14.96 5.14
CA VAL A 848 -41.27 14.27 3.85
C VAL A 848 -42.28 14.93 2.91
N HIS A 849 -43.45 15.35 3.41
CA HIS A 849 -44.44 16.07 2.60
C HIS A 849 -43.89 17.36 1.98
N GLU A 850 -43.28 18.21 2.79
CA GLU A 850 -42.70 19.48 2.33
C GLU A 850 -41.59 19.25 1.30
N LEU A 851 -40.77 18.20 1.47
CA LEU A 851 -39.71 17.88 0.52
C LEU A 851 -40.27 17.42 -0.83
N LEU A 852 -41.29 16.55 -0.79
CA LEU A 852 -41.98 16.08 -1.99
C LEU A 852 -42.67 17.24 -2.73
N GLN A 853 -43.24 18.19 -1.98
CA GLN A 853 -43.83 19.40 -2.54
C GLN A 853 -42.77 20.28 -3.21
N TRP A 854 -41.63 20.50 -2.55
CA TRP A 854 -40.51 21.26 -3.10
C TRP A 854 -39.99 20.64 -4.42
N LEU A 855 -39.77 19.33 -4.47
CA LEU A 855 -39.36 18.63 -5.71
C LEU A 855 -40.40 18.79 -6.83
N GLN A 856 -41.69 18.78 -6.48
CA GLN A 856 -42.76 18.95 -7.45
C GLN A 856 -42.89 20.40 -7.96
N GLU A 857 -42.66 21.39 -7.10
CA GLU A 857 -42.79 22.82 -7.44
C GLU A 857 -41.56 23.34 -8.19
N GLU A 858 -40.35 23.05 -7.71
CA GLU A 858 -39.11 23.58 -8.29
C GLU A 858 -38.65 22.81 -9.53
N HIS A 859 -38.94 21.50 -9.60
CA HIS A 859 -38.44 20.63 -10.67
C HIS A 859 -39.54 19.99 -11.50
N GLY A 860 -40.81 20.08 -11.07
CA GLY A 860 -41.92 19.40 -11.75
C GLY A 860 -41.90 17.89 -11.56
N TRP A 861 -41.18 17.38 -10.55
CA TRP A 861 -40.93 15.96 -10.38
C TRP A 861 -41.85 15.33 -9.33
N THR A 862 -42.60 14.33 -9.77
CA THR A 862 -43.47 13.54 -8.90
C THR A 862 -42.72 12.32 -8.41
N VAL A 863 -42.23 12.36 -7.17
CA VAL A 863 -41.49 11.25 -6.55
C VAL A 863 -42.42 10.07 -6.21
N SER A 864 -41.99 8.86 -6.58
CA SER A 864 -42.64 7.60 -6.21
C SER A 864 -42.00 6.98 -4.96
N LYS A 865 -40.67 7.02 -4.82
CA LYS A 865 -39.95 6.50 -3.64
C LYS A 865 -38.90 7.49 -3.14
N LEU A 866 -38.70 7.54 -1.83
CA LEU A 866 -37.64 8.34 -1.18
C LEU A 866 -36.91 7.46 -0.16
N LEU A 867 -35.59 7.46 -0.19
CA LEU A 867 -34.73 6.63 0.65
C LEU A 867 -33.59 7.43 1.28
N HIS A 868 -33.18 7.01 2.48
CA HIS A 868 -31.93 7.43 3.12
C HIS A 868 -31.09 6.17 3.36
N GLY A 869 -29.99 6.02 2.61
CA GLY A 869 -29.26 4.75 2.55
C GLY A 869 -30.19 3.60 2.11
N SER A 870 -30.26 2.54 2.90
CA SER A 870 -31.20 1.42 2.68
C SER A 870 -32.58 1.64 3.32
N THR A 871 -32.81 2.75 4.01
CA THR A 871 -34.06 3.02 4.73
C THR A 871 -35.06 3.74 3.84
N LEU A 872 -36.24 3.14 3.63
CA LEU A 872 -37.34 3.73 2.87
C LEU A 872 -38.08 4.76 3.72
N LEU A 873 -38.10 6.02 3.28
CA LEU A 873 -38.80 7.13 3.94
C LEU A 873 -40.20 7.37 3.37
N TYR A 874 -40.41 7.06 2.08
CA TYR A 874 -41.69 7.21 1.41
C TYR A 874 -41.83 6.22 0.27
N ASP A 875 -43.01 5.59 0.15
CA ASP A 875 -43.41 4.83 -1.02
C ASP A 875 -44.83 5.22 -1.44
N ARG A 876 -44.99 5.61 -2.70
CA ARG A 876 -46.27 5.99 -3.28
C ARG A 876 -47.22 4.81 -3.40
N GLU A 877 -46.71 3.57 -3.46
CA GLU A 877 -47.50 2.34 -3.61
C GLU A 877 -48.08 1.83 -2.28
N ASP A 878 -47.60 2.34 -1.14
CA ASP A 878 -48.13 1.97 0.18
C ASP A 878 -49.61 2.37 0.37
N ASN A 879 -50.28 1.80 1.37
CA ASN A 879 -51.66 2.19 1.68
C ASN A 879 -51.74 3.64 2.21
N GLU A 880 -52.93 4.26 2.13
CA GLU A 880 -53.10 5.69 2.46
C GLU A 880 -52.77 6.02 3.93
N GLU A 881 -53.02 5.10 4.86
CA GLU A 881 -52.69 5.30 6.28
C GLU A 881 -51.17 5.34 6.49
N THR A 882 -50.43 4.40 5.90
CA THR A 882 -48.97 4.37 5.93
C THR A 882 -48.38 5.60 5.22
N ARG A 883 -48.90 6.00 4.06
CA ARG A 883 -48.43 7.20 3.35
C ARG A 883 -48.65 8.48 4.14
N ALA A 884 -49.77 8.61 4.85
CA ALA A 884 -50.04 9.76 5.70
C ALA A 884 -49.02 9.86 6.84
N GLN A 885 -48.65 8.73 7.44
CA GLN A 885 -47.60 8.66 8.47
C GLN A 885 -46.22 9.02 7.90
N GLN A 886 -45.83 8.43 6.77
CA GLN A 886 -44.56 8.72 6.09
C GLN A 886 -44.45 10.20 5.73
N ARG A 887 -45.51 10.80 5.17
CA ARG A 887 -45.53 12.23 4.80
C ARG A 887 -45.40 13.17 5.99
N ALA A 888 -46.01 12.80 7.12
CA ALA A 888 -45.93 13.58 8.36
C ALA A 888 -44.59 13.43 9.09
N GLN A 889 -43.82 12.38 8.79
CA GLN A 889 -42.49 12.18 9.35
C GLN A 889 -41.54 13.30 8.90
N ARG A 890 -40.70 13.76 9.82
CA ARG A 890 -39.59 14.67 9.51
C ARG A 890 -38.46 13.91 8.85
N LEU A 891 -37.75 14.56 7.92
CA LEU A 891 -36.57 13.98 7.27
C LEU A 891 -35.52 13.49 8.29
N TRP A 892 -35.49 14.13 9.46
CA TRP A 892 -34.74 13.66 10.62
C TRP A 892 -35.59 13.80 11.89
N GLY A 893 -35.57 12.78 12.74
CA GLY A 893 -36.16 12.79 14.08
C GLY A 893 -35.15 12.18 15.03
N GLY A 894 -34.51 13.02 15.86
CA GLY A 894 -33.30 12.68 16.61
C GLY A 894 -33.30 11.30 17.28
N THR A 895 -32.17 10.61 17.23
CA THR A 895 -31.93 9.35 17.93
C THR A 895 -31.27 9.60 19.30
N GLU A 896 -31.44 8.64 20.22
CA GLU A 896 -30.96 8.71 21.61
C GLU A 896 -29.43 8.80 21.79
N HIS A 897 -28.61 8.76 20.72
CA HIS A 897 -27.13 8.69 20.80
C HIS A 897 -26.39 9.64 19.84
N GLY A 898 -26.55 10.96 20.00
CA GLY A 898 -25.55 11.94 19.53
C GLY A 898 -25.99 12.85 18.36
N THR A 899 -25.33 14.01 18.30
CA THR A 899 -25.56 15.23 17.49
C THR A 899 -26.18 15.06 16.10
N GLU A 900 -27.13 15.95 15.76
CA GLU A 900 -27.78 16.05 14.45
C GLU A 900 -26.75 16.17 13.30
N PRO A 901 -26.87 15.37 12.22
CA PRO A 901 -26.10 15.62 11.02
C PRO A 901 -26.57 16.94 10.38
N ARG A 902 -25.64 17.87 10.11
CA ARG A 902 -25.98 19.13 9.41
C ARG A 902 -26.47 18.91 7.97
N GLN A 903 -26.13 17.78 7.35
CA GLN A 903 -26.51 17.45 5.99
C GLN A 903 -26.95 15.99 5.88
N LEU A 904 -28.07 15.76 5.18
CA LEU A 904 -28.69 14.46 4.93
C LEU A 904 -28.73 14.22 3.42
N GLU A 905 -28.18 13.10 2.96
CA GLU A 905 -28.21 12.72 1.54
C GLU A 905 -29.32 11.71 1.29
N LEU A 906 -30.21 12.02 0.34
CA LEU A 906 -31.40 11.23 0.01
C LEU A 906 -31.33 10.75 -1.43
N GLN A 907 -31.82 9.54 -1.63
CA GLN A 907 -32.08 8.95 -2.94
C GLN A 907 -33.57 9.00 -3.22
N TYR A 908 -33.97 9.22 -4.46
CA TYR A 908 -35.37 9.26 -4.85
C TYR A 908 -35.57 8.59 -6.20
N VAL A 909 -36.77 8.06 -6.41
CA VAL A 909 -37.24 7.53 -7.68
C VAL A 909 -38.45 8.37 -8.09
N CYS A 910 -38.49 8.88 -9.32
CA CYS A 910 -39.67 9.59 -9.81
C CYS A 910 -40.64 8.67 -10.53
N ALA A 911 -41.90 9.10 -10.62
CA ALA A 911 -42.93 8.37 -11.35
C ALA A 911 -42.55 8.23 -12.84
N GLY A 912 -42.51 6.99 -13.31
CA GLY A 912 -42.10 6.62 -14.66
C GLY A 912 -40.64 6.17 -14.78
N ASP A 913 -39.85 6.27 -13.70
CA ASP A 913 -38.46 5.83 -13.64
C ASP A 913 -38.39 4.43 -12.99
N GLU A 914 -37.41 3.61 -13.38
CA GLU A 914 -37.09 2.33 -12.74
C GLU A 914 -36.10 2.54 -11.57
N LEU A 915 -36.05 1.62 -10.60
CA LEU A 915 -35.13 1.70 -9.44
C LEU A 915 -33.64 1.71 -9.85
N GLU A 916 -33.33 1.23 -11.06
CA GLU A 916 -31.97 1.19 -11.61
C GLU A 916 -31.58 2.48 -12.35
N ASP A 917 -32.51 3.42 -12.56
CA ASP A 917 -32.24 4.69 -13.23
C ASP A 917 -31.36 5.59 -12.36
N THR A 918 -30.26 6.08 -12.93
CA THR A 918 -29.30 6.92 -12.20
C THR A 918 -29.87 8.32 -12.03
N CYS A 919 -30.43 8.60 -10.86
CA CYS A 919 -30.92 9.92 -10.47
C CYS A 919 -29.81 10.73 -9.77
N PRO A 920 -29.75 12.07 -9.94
CA PRO A 920 -28.81 12.88 -9.18
C PRO A 920 -29.16 12.83 -7.68
N PRO A 921 -28.16 12.77 -6.78
CA PRO A 921 -28.41 12.71 -5.36
C PRO A 921 -29.03 14.02 -4.84
N LEU A 922 -29.84 13.93 -3.79
CA LEU A 922 -30.48 15.07 -3.12
C LEU A 922 -29.86 15.31 -1.75
N LEU A 923 -29.16 16.43 -1.60
CA LEU A 923 -28.53 16.85 -0.36
C LEU A 923 -29.42 17.87 0.38
N CYS A 924 -29.92 17.46 1.54
CA CYS A 924 -30.75 18.26 2.44
C CYS A 924 -29.90 18.85 3.56
N THR A 925 -29.75 20.17 3.62
CA THR A 925 -29.10 20.87 4.75
C THR A 925 -30.13 21.09 5.85
N LEU A 926 -29.95 20.44 7.00
CA LEU A 926 -30.85 20.50 8.15
C LEU A 926 -30.60 21.79 8.98
N PRO A 927 -31.55 22.20 9.86
CA PRO A 927 -31.49 23.46 10.63
C PRO A 927 -30.24 23.68 11.48
#